data_AF-A0A9E8RZK0-F1
#
_entry.id   AF-A0A9E8RZK0-F1
#
_cell.length_a   1.000
_cell.length_b   1.000
_cell.length_c   1.000
_cell.angle_alpha   90.00
_cell.angle_beta   90.00
_cell.angle_gamma   90.00
#
_symmetry.space_group_name_H-M   'P 1'
#
loop_
_entity.id
_entity.type
_entity.pdbx_description
1 polymer ?
#
loop_
_entity_poly.entity_id
_entity_poly.type
_entity_poly.pdbx_seq_one_letter_code
_entity_poly.pdbx_strand_id
1 'polypeptide(L)'
;MDLFHEGDTIQNIHNKLIAQIPKYRLLGDIPISQNDYKYLATKIKDLYSDWNYRRFQYIYEECISVFLVFCAVYEYNQGVFWKKVEKYVGELGNNSRINLFNIFSKVLSKYHLHHFENEGEEGYTYVTPILCHAGIPIKALNNYFEAISNTVEDIFYDDFDVEDYLSYLKNKTEITVKRYLKFLEQRDAYNFIQNTKKMIVHDSIDYDELENTGNNIRLIEQISIWKEKPKVKKSLQARKNVRIIAPKIKVDLEGVGVYCELPRIIVKESYDSYLIWEITIDETTFFVKADFLIRKDVLISEEKIYSLRPAKTYIVTLKLDDQIISKWEIEGIKNFYIVFDQNGNLIKKQVLPNQSIILFIKNNIRILNIHDIPVVELPQIPHWNDFNIYNIDLTNIESLHCTHNIIPVRSEKKPILVGGKTLFHQENSKTFTELPRIKVPILTKGDWHLEIKHRIGNSVLNKKNITVECFNAMIFLDQYIEEDCFGEYEIKIWHRSGVNERLLFEFVPDSKFIINPAEYWPSYLNGYSSKIYTIRTRKNVELEFFNAENVNEINKRKFIDHIIKINKYDRFLIGEYKYLFNGNIFKTSIKINVLPIVWGIMEDENEVIEYTNKVYTFTLQELSNFRNPYLLFAFGFINLNDIQRLKIELVDNEQKILLQNEIFIVGKEGLRIPLNTYLFEIQNNTYTSTLDFHLRISLVNSKEKIVTTFIVARFQNEIIIKNCKYNKHDDEIVIYWEEEGPMRGREIVMVNFLKPWLPPYHFKVEDKLTVATIRTDFLAPGIYKYLIQKESENLFFEEEESEVCTLNNFQRGLIKVKGEKKELSPVEIILSDIMKSRFLKPEIRHKRLSKIKNKIKNIDVNPSEDLDRLSNIYILYDRFFSKKDSKSMMSKIINSIFDKFIFEKNISFRYVLDSNFTIFYKKQLLYKFYCINLTFKPKLNDVQLKMLAKVDEDLFGFINLFQTEFNIVGLNWAGISDFSVLIKEDLFNSSKETFLSDENFGKPYYITKYFQFVYQSLQLPRNLGKSTANFIKEFQDQYSVQETKIFGKTRLQLVVEWREHNTKDLKQVQQILSNVLKITCESKLKNQFKEVFQMISKRKKDDEIGYFIGLIALYASFIRNGLMEETKEISQLIRYTIEKCKKLYYRDAIIIELYMKKEAGYEWV
;
A
#
# COMPACT_ATOMS: atom_id res chain seq x y z
N MET A 1 43.94 -9.33 -8.15
CA MET A 1 45.34 -9.71 -8.42
C MET A 1 45.95 -8.60 -9.26
N ASP A 2 47.11 -8.09 -8.87
CA ASP A 2 47.81 -7.04 -9.61
C ASP A 2 48.63 -7.66 -10.76
N LEU A 3 48.47 -7.12 -11.97
CA LEU A 3 49.17 -7.55 -13.18
C LEU A 3 50.63 -7.05 -13.20
N PHE A 4 50.89 -5.92 -12.53
CA PHE A 4 52.20 -5.31 -12.43
C PHE A 4 52.78 -5.50 -11.02
N HIS A 5 54.10 -5.62 -10.94
CA HIS A 5 54.82 -5.75 -9.68
C HIS A 5 55.64 -4.49 -9.40
N GLU A 6 55.86 -4.20 -8.12
CA GLU A 6 56.68 -3.08 -7.68
C GLU A 6 58.12 -3.26 -8.19
N GLY A 7 58.53 -2.41 -9.14
CA GLY A 7 59.84 -2.48 -9.80
C GLY A 7 59.79 -2.78 -11.31
N ASP A 8 58.62 -3.10 -11.87
CA ASP A 8 58.47 -3.30 -13.30
C ASP A 8 58.85 -2.04 -14.11
N THR A 9 59.76 -2.20 -15.07
CA THR A 9 60.10 -1.15 -16.04
C THR A 9 58.95 -0.99 -17.04
N ILE A 10 58.88 0.16 -17.74
CA ILE A 10 57.87 0.35 -18.79
C ILE A 10 57.97 -0.73 -19.89
N GLN A 11 59.18 -1.24 -20.17
CA GLN A 11 59.40 -2.35 -21.10
C GLN A 11 58.78 -3.66 -20.59
N ASN A 12 58.89 -3.95 -19.29
CA ASN A 12 58.25 -5.14 -18.71
C ASN A 12 56.72 -5.03 -18.77
N ILE A 13 56.16 -3.85 -18.46
CA ILE A 13 54.74 -3.57 -18.56
C ILE A 13 54.26 -3.75 -20.00
N HIS A 14 55.00 -3.20 -20.97
CA HIS A 14 54.71 -3.32 -22.39
C HIS A 14 54.66 -4.78 -22.86
N ASN A 15 55.66 -5.59 -22.50
CA ASN A 15 55.68 -7.01 -22.86
C ASN A 15 54.49 -7.78 -22.24
N LYS A 16 54.10 -7.46 -21.00
CA LYS A 16 52.92 -8.04 -20.35
C LYS A 16 51.63 -7.66 -21.08
N LEU A 17 51.49 -6.39 -21.50
CA LEU A 17 50.29 -5.92 -22.21
C LEU A 17 50.17 -6.53 -23.61
N ILE A 18 51.29 -6.64 -24.36
CA ILE A 18 51.30 -7.31 -25.68
C ILE A 18 50.76 -8.74 -25.58
N ALA A 19 51.08 -9.46 -24.50
CA ALA A 19 50.61 -10.82 -24.28
C ALA A 19 49.12 -10.92 -23.87
N GLN A 20 48.53 -9.83 -23.36
CA GLN A 20 47.15 -9.81 -22.88
C GLN A 20 46.15 -9.25 -23.89
N ILE A 21 46.52 -8.20 -24.63
CA ILE A 21 45.62 -7.51 -25.58
C ILE A 21 44.90 -8.48 -26.54
N PRO A 22 45.56 -9.47 -27.18
CA PRO A 22 44.90 -10.37 -28.12
C PRO A 22 43.80 -11.27 -27.51
N LYS A 23 43.73 -11.38 -26.18
CA LYS A 23 42.78 -12.27 -25.49
C LYS A 23 41.41 -11.63 -25.29
N TYR A 24 41.25 -10.34 -25.58
CA TYR A 24 40.06 -9.57 -25.24
C TYR A 24 39.52 -8.82 -26.45
N ARG A 25 38.20 -8.58 -26.47
CA ARG A 25 37.52 -7.79 -27.52
C ARG A 25 37.63 -6.29 -27.28
N LEU A 26 37.71 -5.87 -26.01
CA LEU A 26 37.92 -4.48 -25.60
C LEU A 26 39.17 -4.37 -24.74
N LEU A 27 39.90 -3.27 -24.88
CA LEU A 27 41.07 -3.00 -24.03
C LEU A 27 40.69 -2.88 -22.55
N GLY A 28 39.48 -2.42 -22.24
CA GLY A 28 38.96 -2.32 -20.87
C GLY A 28 38.71 -3.68 -20.22
N ASP A 29 38.59 -4.77 -20.98
CA ASP A 29 38.39 -6.12 -20.43
C ASP A 29 39.67 -6.75 -19.87
N ILE A 30 40.83 -6.11 -20.07
CA ILE A 30 42.08 -6.54 -19.44
C ILE A 30 41.92 -6.38 -17.90
N PRO A 31 42.29 -7.38 -17.08
CA PRO A 31 42.10 -7.33 -15.63
C PRO A 31 43.17 -6.46 -14.94
N ILE A 32 43.23 -5.18 -15.29
CA ILE A 32 44.12 -4.18 -14.68
C ILE A 32 43.41 -3.58 -13.46
N SER A 33 44.05 -3.65 -12.29
CA SER A 33 43.53 -3.07 -11.05
C SER A 33 43.69 -1.54 -11.01
N GLN A 34 43.07 -0.86 -10.04
CA GLN A 34 43.28 0.58 -9.87
C GLN A 34 44.74 0.93 -9.51
N ASN A 35 45.43 0.02 -8.81
CA ASN A 35 46.83 0.18 -8.45
C ASN A 35 47.73 0.00 -9.68
N ASP A 36 47.46 -1.03 -10.49
CA ASP A 36 48.14 -1.24 -11.77
C ASP A 36 47.99 -0.04 -12.71
N TYR A 37 46.78 0.52 -12.82
CA TYR A 37 46.54 1.73 -13.61
C TYR A 37 47.35 2.92 -13.08
N LYS A 38 47.37 3.17 -11.77
CA LYS A 38 48.17 4.25 -11.19
C LYS A 38 49.66 4.04 -11.44
N TYR A 39 50.13 2.80 -11.39
CA TYR A 39 51.51 2.45 -11.67
C TYR A 39 51.86 2.73 -13.14
N LEU A 40 51.05 2.24 -14.09
CA LEU A 40 51.17 2.53 -15.51
C LEU A 40 51.14 4.04 -15.79
N ALA A 41 50.17 4.77 -15.22
CA ALA A 41 50.03 6.21 -15.38
C ALA A 41 51.26 6.98 -14.87
N THR A 42 51.91 6.50 -13.80
CA THR A 42 53.16 7.08 -13.29
C THR A 42 54.31 6.84 -14.26
N LYS A 43 54.45 5.63 -14.80
CA LYS A 43 55.47 5.34 -15.83
C LYS A 43 55.26 6.12 -17.12
N ILE A 44 54.00 6.33 -17.53
CA ILE A 44 53.67 7.21 -18.66
C ILE A 44 54.04 8.67 -18.35
N LYS A 45 53.79 9.16 -17.13
CA LYS A 45 54.21 10.50 -16.73
C LYS A 45 55.72 10.68 -16.77
N ASP A 46 56.48 9.69 -16.29
CA ASP A 46 57.94 9.70 -16.35
C ASP A 46 58.43 9.74 -17.81
N LEU A 47 57.81 8.97 -18.71
CA LEU A 47 58.11 8.99 -20.15
C LEU A 47 57.86 10.35 -20.79
N TYR A 48 56.78 11.05 -20.43
CA TYR A 48 56.46 12.37 -20.97
C TYR A 48 57.29 13.50 -20.36
N SER A 49 57.99 13.21 -19.25
CA SER A 49 58.92 14.15 -18.62
C SER A 49 60.33 14.10 -19.24
N ASP A 50 60.64 13.09 -20.07
CA ASP A 50 61.91 12.92 -20.79
C ASP A 50 61.90 13.71 -22.12
N TRP A 51 63.00 14.38 -22.47
CA TRP A 51 63.15 15.11 -23.74
C TRP A 51 63.01 14.23 -24.99
N ASN A 52 63.19 12.90 -24.86
CA ASN A 52 63.01 11.93 -25.94
C ASN A 52 61.59 11.34 -26.05
N TYR A 53 60.60 11.87 -25.33
CA TYR A 53 59.25 11.29 -25.25
C TYR A 53 58.61 11.00 -26.62
N ARG A 54 58.83 11.86 -27.64
CA ARG A 54 58.30 11.66 -29.00
C ARG A 54 58.77 10.36 -29.65
N ARG A 55 59.99 9.89 -29.34
CA ARG A 55 60.52 8.62 -29.84
C ARG A 55 59.94 7.44 -29.07
N PHE A 56 59.76 7.60 -27.76
CA PHE A 56 59.22 6.55 -26.89
C PHE A 56 57.71 6.34 -27.05
N GLN A 57 56.97 7.36 -27.49
CA GLN A 57 55.53 7.26 -27.80
C GLN A 57 55.21 6.16 -28.82
N TYR A 58 56.06 5.99 -29.84
CA TYR A 58 55.90 4.98 -30.88
C TYR A 58 56.50 3.61 -30.52
N ILE A 59 57.31 3.54 -29.47
CA ILE A 59 57.87 2.28 -28.96
C ILE A 59 56.86 1.62 -28.02
N TYR A 60 56.12 2.40 -27.22
CA TYR A 60 55.21 1.90 -26.19
C TYR A 60 53.73 2.19 -26.51
N GLU A 61 53.31 1.98 -27.76
CA GLU A 61 51.97 2.30 -28.28
C GLU A 61 50.84 1.60 -27.50
N GLU A 62 51.05 0.33 -27.10
CA GLU A 62 50.14 -0.49 -26.31
C GLU A 62 49.96 0.06 -24.90
N CYS A 63 51.05 0.52 -24.25
CA CYS A 63 50.99 1.11 -22.91
C CYS A 63 50.19 2.40 -22.92
N ILE A 64 50.34 3.23 -23.96
CA ILE A 64 49.61 4.48 -24.12
C ILE A 64 48.13 4.20 -24.38
N SER A 65 47.82 3.24 -25.24
CA SER A 65 46.44 2.87 -25.60
C SER A 65 45.68 2.31 -24.39
N VAL A 66 46.32 1.42 -23.63
CA VAL A 66 45.78 0.89 -22.37
C VAL A 66 45.65 2.00 -21.33
N PHE A 67 46.64 2.89 -21.18
CA PHE A 67 46.54 4.03 -20.28
C PHE A 67 45.33 4.93 -20.60
N LEU A 68 45.09 5.26 -21.87
CA LEU A 68 43.95 6.08 -22.30
C LEU A 68 42.62 5.43 -21.94
N VAL A 69 42.49 4.12 -22.18
CA VAL A 69 41.27 3.36 -21.88
C VAL A 69 41.05 3.24 -20.37
N PHE A 70 42.09 2.95 -19.58
CA PHE A 70 41.94 2.83 -18.13
C PHE A 70 41.83 4.18 -17.42
N CYS A 71 42.29 5.27 -18.04
CA CYS A 71 41.93 6.62 -17.63
C CYS A 71 40.42 6.86 -17.81
N ALA A 72 39.83 6.34 -18.90
CA ALA A 72 38.38 6.33 -19.08
C ALA A 72 37.65 5.42 -18.06
N VAL A 73 38.20 4.26 -17.69
CA VAL A 73 37.61 3.36 -16.67
C VAL A 73 37.55 4.00 -15.29
N TYR A 74 38.68 4.56 -14.81
CA TYR A 74 38.85 4.98 -13.42
C TYR A 74 38.61 6.47 -13.16
N GLU A 75 38.94 7.35 -14.11
CA GLU A 75 38.99 8.80 -13.87
C GLU A 75 37.92 9.62 -14.61
N TYR A 76 37.31 9.05 -15.66
CA TYR A 76 36.26 9.71 -16.43
C TYR A 76 35.14 10.22 -15.52
N ASN A 77 34.62 11.40 -15.84
CA ASN A 77 33.46 12.00 -15.20
C ASN A 77 32.74 12.89 -16.20
N GLN A 78 31.51 12.53 -16.56
CA GLN A 78 30.51 13.39 -17.23
C GLN A 78 31.10 14.36 -18.27
N GLY A 79 31.62 13.82 -19.39
CA GLY A 79 32.09 14.61 -20.53
C GLY A 79 33.52 15.17 -20.43
N VAL A 80 34.21 14.98 -19.31
CA VAL A 80 35.58 15.47 -19.11
C VAL A 80 36.60 14.32 -19.19
N PHE A 81 37.09 14.05 -20.41
CA PHE A 81 38.12 13.03 -20.65
C PHE A 81 39.55 13.61 -20.68
N TRP A 82 39.86 14.49 -21.65
CA TRP A 82 41.24 14.96 -21.88
C TRP A 82 41.89 15.62 -20.67
N LYS A 83 41.13 16.37 -19.86
CA LYS A 83 41.65 16.99 -18.62
C LYS A 83 42.19 15.97 -17.62
N LYS A 84 41.69 14.72 -17.64
CA LYS A 84 42.20 13.62 -16.81
C LYS A 84 43.51 13.07 -17.35
N VAL A 85 43.61 12.96 -18.67
CA VAL A 85 44.83 12.55 -19.36
C VAL A 85 45.95 13.59 -19.14
N GLU A 86 45.64 14.87 -19.28
CA GLU A 86 46.57 16.01 -19.13
C GLU A 86 47.27 16.06 -17.75
N LYS A 87 46.65 15.50 -16.70
CA LYS A 87 47.27 15.35 -15.37
C LYS A 87 48.57 14.54 -15.41
N TYR A 88 48.69 13.63 -16.37
CA TYR A 88 49.82 12.70 -16.48
C TYR A 88 50.78 13.05 -17.61
N VAL A 89 50.28 13.62 -18.71
CA VAL A 89 51.09 13.89 -19.92
C VAL A 89 51.37 15.37 -20.17
N GLY A 90 50.89 16.27 -19.30
CA GLY A 90 50.98 17.72 -19.48
C GLY A 90 49.86 18.29 -20.35
N GLU A 91 49.90 19.60 -20.59
CA GLU A 91 48.88 20.30 -21.38
C GLU A 91 48.87 19.82 -22.84
N LEU A 92 47.71 19.39 -23.33
CA LEU A 92 47.54 18.80 -24.66
C LEU A 92 46.81 19.76 -25.61
N GLY A 93 47.51 20.25 -26.63
CA GLY A 93 46.87 20.88 -27.79
C GLY A 93 46.14 19.87 -28.69
N ASN A 94 45.33 20.37 -29.63
CA ASN A 94 44.53 19.52 -30.54
C ASN A 94 45.39 18.52 -31.34
N ASN A 95 46.56 18.93 -31.85
CA ASN A 95 47.46 18.05 -32.59
C ASN A 95 47.99 16.89 -31.72
N SER A 96 48.27 17.15 -30.45
CA SER A 96 48.73 16.11 -29.50
C SER A 96 47.62 15.12 -29.16
N ARG A 97 46.37 15.59 -29.04
CA ARG A 97 45.19 14.73 -28.84
C ARG A 97 44.93 13.82 -30.05
N ILE A 98 45.04 14.36 -31.26
CA ILE A 98 44.94 13.58 -32.52
C ILE A 98 46.06 12.54 -32.57
N ASN A 99 47.30 12.91 -32.22
CA ASN A 99 48.41 11.96 -32.21
C ASN A 99 48.18 10.80 -31.21
N LEU A 100 47.72 11.10 -30.00
CA LEU A 100 47.35 10.08 -29.01
C LEU A 100 46.23 9.15 -29.51
N PHE A 101 45.23 9.70 -30.19
CA PHE A 101 44.18 8.91 -30.81
C PHE A 101 44.71 8.03 -31.96
N ASN A 102 45.62 8.54 -32.78
CA ASN A 102 46.23 7.77 -33.87
C ASN A 102 47.04 6.59 -33.34
N ILE A 103 47.77 6.77 -32.23
CA ILE A 103 48.45 5.67 -31.52
C ILE A 103 47.43 4.61 -31.08
N PHE A 104 46.34 5.04 -30.44
CA PHE A 104 45.25 4.15 -30.04
C PHE A 104 44.65 3.39 -31.23
N SER A 105 44.30 4.08 -32.31
CA SER A 105 43.73 3.48 -33.53
C SER A 105 44.68 2.51 -34.21
N LYS A 106 45.99 2.79 -34.18
CA LYS A 106 47.03 1.88 -34.70
C LYS A 106 47.11 0.59 -33.89
N VAL A 107 47.00 0.68 -32.57
CA VAL A 107 46.92 -0.51 -31.69
C VAL A 107 45.65 -1.30 -31.96
N LEU A 108 44.50 -0.66 -32.14
CA LEU A 108 43.27 -1.36 -32.52
C LEU A 108 43.45 -2.15 -33.83
N SER A 109 44.05 -1.50 -34.84
CA SER A 109 44.32 -2.13 -36.14
C SER A 109 45.29 -3.30 -36.03
N LYS A 110 46.36 -3.15 -35.23
CA LYS A 110 47.40 -4.16 -35.00
C LYS A 110 46.85 -5.45 -34.38
N TYR A 111 45.85 -5.34 -33.52
CA TYR A 111 45.27 -6.46 -32.77
C TYR A 111 43.86 -6.85 -33.24
N HIS A 112 43.38 -6.30 -34.36
CA HIS A 112 42.04 -6.55 -34.92
C HIS A 112 40.90 -6.30 -33.93
N LEU A 113 41.01 -5.22 -33.14
CA LEU A 113 39.98 -4.81 -32.18
C LEU A 113 38.94 -3.89 -32.83
N HIS A 114 37.75 -3.79 -32.23
CA HIS A 114 36.63 -3.03 -32.78
C HIS A 114 36.90 -1.51 -32.81
N HIS A 115 36.67 -0.83 -33.95
CA HIS A 115 37.00 0.60 -34.11
C HIS A 115 35.91 1.56 -33.62
N PHE A 116 34.65 1.12 -33.50
CA PHE A 116 33.51 1.96 -33.09
C PHE A 116 33.33 3.22 -33.96
N GLU A 117 33.45 3.07 -35.28
CA GLU A 117 33.39 4.18 -36.24
C GLU A 117 32.02 4.87 -36.20
N ASN A 118 30.94 4.10 -36.20
CA ASN A 118 29.56 4.60 -36.11
C ASN A 118 29.33 5.44 -34.83
N GLU A 119 29.77 4.94 -33.67
CA GLU A 119 29.64 5.69 -32.40
C GLU A 119 30.56 6.92 -32.36
N GLY A 120 31.69 6.86 -33.06
CA GLY A 120 32.61 7.98 -33.28
C GLY A 120 31.97 9.11 -34.09
N GLU A 121 31.16 8.78 -35.11
CA GLU A 121 30.39 9.74 -35.91
C GLU A 121 29.22 10.35 -35.14
N GLU A 122 28.53 9.56 -34.31
CA GLU A 122 27.44 10.03 -33.44
C GLU A 122 27.92 10.85 -32.22
N GLY A 123 29.20 10.76 -31.87
CA GLY A 123 29.79 11.35 -30.67
C GLY A 123 31.02 12.22 -30.94
N TYR A 124 31.91 12.34 -29.95
CA TYR A 124 33.21 12.97 -30.15
C TYR A 124 34.15 11.99 -30.88
N THR A 125 34.53 12.32 -32.11
CA THR A 125 35.33 11.48 -33.03
C THR A 125 36.52 10.79 -32.35
N TYR A 126 37.28 11.52 -31.52
CA TYR A 126 38.53 11.00 -30.92
C TYR A 126 38.38 10.47 -29.50
N VAL A 127 37.23 10.66 -28.85
CA VAL A 127 37.03 10.30 -27.44
C VAL A 127 36.06 9.14 -27.31
N THR A 128 35.01 9.13 -28.11
CA THR A 128 33.97 8.11 -28.06
C THR A 128 34.52 6.70 -28.25
N PRO A 129 35.41 6.41 -29.23
CA PRO A 129 35.98 5.08 -29.38
C PRO A 129 36.78 4.62 -28.14
N ILE A 130 37.53 5.52 -27.50
CA ILE A 130 38.26 5.23 -26.26
C ILE A 130 37.29 4.90 -25.12
N LEU A 131 36.20 5.64 -25.00
CA LEU A 131 35.15 5.40 -24.01
C LEU A 131 34.42 4.06 -24.25
N CYS A 132 34.16 3.68 -25.50
CA CYS A 132 33.56 2.38 -25.82
C CYS A 132 34.49 1.22 -25.42
N HIS A 133 35.80 1.38 -25.66
CA HIS A 133 36.81 0.41 -25.22
C HIS A 133 36.95 0.29 -23.70
N ALA A 134 36.52 1.29 -22.93
CA ALA A 134 36.53 1.23 -21.46
C ALA A 134 35.42 0.33 -20.89
N GLY A 135 34.43 -0.08 -21.69
CA GLY A 135 33.24 -0.76 -21.21
C GLY A 135 32.37 0.15 -20.36
N ILE A 136 32.12 -0.22 -19.10
CA ILE A 136 31.37 0.61 -18.15
C ILE A 136 32.33 1.30 -17.16
N PRO A 137 32.49 2.64 -17.21
CA PRO A 137 33.28 3.37 -16.22
C PRO A 137 32.75 3.18 -14.80
N ILE A 138 33.63 3.16 -13.81
CA ILE A 138 33.26 2.87 -12.41
C ILE A 138 32.24 3.86 -11.86
N LYS A 139 32.34 5.14 -12.24
CA LYS A 139 31.39 6.16 -11.77
C LYS A 139 29.98 5.99 -12.35
N ALA A 140 29.85 5.35 -13.51
CA ALA A 140 28.56 5.08 -14.14
C ALA A 140 27.85 3.86 -13.52
N LEU A 141 28.58 2.98 -12.83
CA LEU A 141 28.05 1.74 -12.25
C LEU A 141 27.01 1.99 -11.15
N ASN A 142 27.16 3.00 -10.31
CA ASN A 142 26.18 3.28 -9.25
C ASN A 142 24.79 3.58 -9.81
N ASN A 143 24.71 4.42 -10.86
CA ASN A 143 23.44 4.77 -11.50
C ASN A 143 22.85 3.58 -12.25
N TYR A 144 23.72 2.74 -12.83
CA TYR A 144 23.31 1.47 -13.42
C TYR A 144 22.69 0.54 -12.37
N PHE A 145 23.35 0.31 -11.23
CA PHE A 145 22.81 -0.54 -10.16
C PHE A 145 21.50 -0.01 -9.59
N GLU A 146 21.38 1.30 -9.42
CA GLU A 146 20.12 1.92 -8.98
C GLU A 146 19.00 1.66 -10.01
N ALA A 147 19.29 1.83 -11.30
CA ALA A 147 18.33 1.54 -12.37
C ALA A 147 17.92 0.05 -12.43
N ILE A 148 18.88 -0.88 -12.29
CA ILE A 148 18.62 -2.33 -12.26
C ILE A 148 17.86 -2.72 -10.98
N SER A 149 18.21 -2.14 -9.83
CA SER A 149 17.58 -2.47 -8.55
C SER A 149 16.06 -2.22 -8.56
N ASN A 150 15.60 -1.25 -9.35
CA ASN A 150 14.19 -0.93 -9.52
C ASN A 150 13.42 -1.98 -10.34
N THR A 151 14.10 -2.90 -11.03
CA THR A 151 13.49 -3.93 -11.88
C THR A 151 13.65 -5.35 -11.31
N VAL A 152 14.19 -5.47 -10.10
CA VAL A 152 14.61 -6.74 -9.50
C VAL A 152 13.45 -7.69 -9.19
N GLU A 153 12.29 -7.16 -8.78
CA GLU A 153 11.12 -7.99 -8.41
C GLU A 153 9.99 -7.90 -9.43
N ASP A 154 10.22 -7.19 -10.53
CA ASP A 154 9.23 -6.97 -11.57
C ASP A 154 9.35 -8.06 -12.65
N ILE A 155 8.33 -8.92 -12.69
CA ILE A 155 8.18 -10.05 -13.63
C ILE A 155 8.22 -9.55 -15.08
N PHE A 156 7.82 -8.30 -15.33
CA PHE A 156 7.94 -7.67 -16.66
C PHE A 156 9.40 -7.66 -17.17
N TYR A 157 10.37 -7.61 -16.26
CA TYR A 157 11.80 -7.64 -16.56
C TYR A 157 12.46 -8.98 -16.22
N ASP A 158 11.67 -10.06 -16.12
CA ASP A 158 12.19 -11.43 -16.09
C ASP A 158 12.37 -12.00 -17.51
N ASP A 159 11.64 -11.47 -18.50
CA ASP A 159 11.73 -11.85 -19.91
C ASP A 159 11.52 -10.61 -20.80
N PHE A 160 12.57 -9.79 -20.91
CA PHE A 160 12.54 -8.51 -21.62
C PHE A 160 13.34 -8.55 -22.93
N ASP A 161 12.91 -7.76 -23.90
CA ASP A 161 13.70 -7.43 -25.07
C ASP A 161 14.79 -6.39 -24.69
N VAL A 162 16.03 -6.63 -25.13
CA VAL A 162 17.18 -5.76 -24.78
C VAL A 162 16.97 -4.33 -25.26
N GLU A 163 16.30 -4.10 -26.39
CA GLU A 163 16.01 -2.74 -26.87
C GLU A 163 14.99 -2.04 -25.97
N ASP A 164 13.98 -2.76 -25.48
CA ASP A 164 13.01 -2.24 -24.52
C ASP A 164 13.73 -1.85 -23.20
N TYR A 165 14.69 -2.66 -22.77
CA TYR A 165 15.51 -2.38 -21.59
C TYR A 165 16.47 -1.20 -21.79
N LEU A 166 17.11 -1.10 -22.96
CA LEU A 166 17.95 0.03 -23.33
C LEU A 166 17.16 1.34 -23.38
N SER A 167 15.89 1.27 -23.80
CA SER A 167 14.96 2.40 -23.76
C SER A 167 14.67 2.81 -22.31
N TYR A 168 14.40 1.84 -21.42
CA TYR A 168 14.24 2.10 -19.97
C TYR A 168 15.48 2.79 -19.36
N LEU A 169 16.68 2.40 -19.78
CA LEU A 169 17.93 3.01 -19.31
C LEU A 169 18.18 4.43 -19.85
N LYS A 170 17.39 4.92 -20.84
CA LYS A 170 17.68 6.15 -21.61
C LYS A 170 17.93 7.39 -20.75
N ASN A 171 17.21 7.57 -19.65
CA ASN A 171 17.36 8.74 -18.77
C ASN A 171 17.91 8.38 -17.38
N LYS A 172 18.26 7.11 -17.16
CA LYS A 172 18.65 6.58 -15.83
C LYS A 172 20.13 6.28 -15.72
N THR A 173 20.81 6.10 -16.85
CA THR A 173 22.24 5.76 -16.89
C THR A 173 23.01 6.63 -17.87
N GLU A 174 24.33 6.71 -17.65
CA GLU A 174 25.23 7.36 -18.60
C GLU A 174 25.21 6.64 -19.95
N ILE A 175 25.48 7.39 -21.02
CA ILE A 175 25.45 6.86 -22.40
C ILE A 175 26.47 5.73 -22.63
N THR A 176 27.55 5.70 -21.84
CA THR A 176 28.59 4.64 -21.86
C THR A 176 28.03 3.28 -21.50
N VAL A 177 27.12 3.20 -20.52
CA VAL A 177 26.43 1.94 -20.13
C VAL A 177 25.66 1.38 -21.33
N LYS A 178 24.93 2.23 -22.04
CA LYS A 178 24.11 1.81 -23.19
C LYS A 178 24.98 1.40 -24.37
N ARG A 179 26.06 2.12 -24.64
CA ARG A 179 27.02 1.77 -25.70
C ARG A 179 27.64 0.41 -25.46
N TYR A 180 28.04 0.13 -24.22
CA TYR A 180 28.53 -1.20 -23.85
C TYR A 180 27.47 -2.29 -24.04
N LEU A 181 26.24 -2.08 -23.56
CA LEU A 181 25.15 -3.05 -23.72
C LEU A 181 24.72 -3.24 -25.19
N LYS A 182 24.83 -2.21 -26.04
CA LYS A 182 24.59 -2.30 -27.49
C LYS A 182 25.71 -3.04 -28.24
N PHE A 183 26.94 -2.94 -27.74
CA PHE A 183 28.09 -3.63 -28.32
C PHE A 183 28.01 -5.15 -28.09
N LEU A 184 27.48 -5.57 -26.95
CA LEU A 184 27.24 -6.98 -26.66
C LEU A 184 26.17 -7.54 -27.62
N GLU A 185 26.31 -8.83 -27.97
CA GLU A 185 25.22 -9.55 -28.63
C GLU A 185 23.97 -9.50 -27.74
N GLN A 186 22.76 -9.47 -28.32
CA GLN A 186 21.52 -9.35 -27.54
C GLN A 186 21.42 -10.40 -26.42
N ARG A 187 21.88 -11.64 -26.67
CA ARG A 187 21.92 -12.70 -25.66
C ARG A 187 22.86 -12.36 -24.49
N ASP A 188 24.03 -11.81 -24.78
CA ASP A 188 25.04 -11.48 -23.78
C ASP A 188 24.66 -10.23 -22.99
N ALA A 189 24.05 -9.24 -23.64
CA ALA A 189 23.47 -8.08 -22.97
C ALA A 189 22.34 -8.49 -22.00
N TYR A 190 21.46 -9.39 -22.44
CA TYR A 190 20.41 -9.96 -21.60
C TYR A 190 21.00 -10.69 -20.38
N ASN A 191 21.97 -11.58 -20.61
CA ASN A 191 22.63 -12.34 -19.54
C ASN A 191 23.37 -11.40 -18.57
N PHE A 192 24.04 -10.35 -19.08
CA PHE A 192 24.75 -9.37 -18.27
C PHE A 192 23.79 -8.62 -17.32
N ILE A 193 22.63 -8.19 -17.83
CA ILE A 193 21.59 -7.53 -17.02
C ILE A 193 20.99 -8.50 -15.99
N GLN A 194 20.64 -9.72 -16.40
CA GLN A 194 20.08 -10.74 -15.51
C GLN A 194 21.05 -11.14 -14.40
N ASN A 195 22.33 -11.30 -14.72
CA ASN A 195 23.36 -11.61 -13.73
C ASN A 195 23.55 -10.44 -12.76
N THR A 196 23.57 -9.20 -13.26
CA THR A 196 23.58 -8.00 -12.40
C THR A 196 22.37 -8.00 -11.43
N LYS A 197 21.17 -8.33 -11.95
CA LYS A 197 19.94 -8.42 -11.16
C LYS A 197 20.02 -9.51 -10.08
N LYS A 198 20.46 -10.72 -10.43
CA LYS A 198 20.71 -11.81 -9.48
C LYS A 198 21.71 -11.41 -8.39
N MET A 199 22.80 -10.75 -8.76
CA MET A 199 23.83 -10.28 -7.82
C MET A 199 23.34 -9.20 -6.87
N ILE A 200 22.36 -8.38 -7.27
CA ILE A 200 21.73 -7.41 -6.36
C ILE A 200 20.83 -8.11 -5.33
N VAL A 201 20.12 -9.18 -5.72
CA VAL A 201 19.18 -9.93 -4.86
C VAL A 201 19.88 -10.87 -3.89
N HIS A 202 20.78 -11.69 -4.41
CA HIS A 202 21.39 -12.79 -3.70
C HIS A 202 22.77 -12.39 -3.20
N ASP A 203 23.13 -12.83 -2.00
CA ASP A 203 24.46 -12.60 -1.42
C ASP A 203 25.43 -13.74 -1.76
N SER A 204 24.92 -14.86 -2.29
CA SER A 204 25.72 -15.97 -2.81
C SER A 204 25.98 -15.79 -4.30
N ILE A 205 27.26 -15.78 -4.67
CA ILE A 205 27.74 -15.65 -6.04
C ILE A 205 28.03 -17.07 -6.56
N ASP A 206 27.28 -17.54 -7.56
CA ASP A 206 27.76 -18.65 -8.40
C ASP A 206 28.80 -18.05 -9.36
N TYR A 207 30.07 -18.12 -8.95
CA TYR A 207 31.20 -17.56 -9.69
C TYR A 207 31.45 -18.27 -11.04
N ASP A 208 30.87 -19.45 -11.23
CA ASP A 208 31.18 -20.34 -12.35
C ASP A 208 30.48 -19.96 -13.68
N GLU A 209 29.53 -19.01 -13.68
CA GLU A 209 28.77 -18.60 -14.89
C GLU A 209 29.25 -17.30 -15.56
N LEU A 210 30.20 -16.55 -14.98
CA LEU A 210 30.68 -15.27 -15.53
C LEU A 210 32.05 -15.41 -16.19
N GLU A 211 32.20 -14.88 -17.40
CA GLU A 211 33.53 -14.75 -18.02
C GLU A 211 34.45 -13.88 -17.15
N ASN A 212 35.66 -14.37 -16.89
CA ASN A 212 36.65 -13.71 -16.03
C ASN A 212 37.34 -12.52 -16.77
N THR A 213 36.55 -11.49 -17.06
CA THR A 213 36.99 -10.23 -17.71
C THR A 213 37.13 -9.11 -16.68
N GLY A 214 37.99 -8.14 -16.98
CA GLY A 214 38.22 -6.96 -16.13
C GLY A 214 36.95 -6.16 -15.85
N ASN A 215 36.02 -6.06 -16.81
CA ASN A 215 34.73 -5.39 -16.60
C ASN A 215 33.85 -6.12 -15.58
N ASN A 216 33.77 -7.46 -15.65
CA ASN A 216 32.98 -8.26 -14.71
C ASN A 216 33.57 -8.22 -13.29
N ILE A 217 34.90 -8.27 -13.15
CA ILE A 217 35.57 -8.14 -11.85
C ILE A 217 35.22 -6.80 -11.20
N ARG A 218 35.33 -5.70 -11.94
CA ARG A 218 34.98 -4.35 -11.45
C ARG A 218 33.49 -4.24 -11.10
N LEU A 219 32.61 -4.85 -11.89
CA LEU A 219 31.17 -4.91 -11.61
C LEU A 219 30.91 -5.56 -10.24
N ILE A 220 31.48 -6.74 -10.00
CA ILE A 220 31.33 -7.50 -8.75
C ILE A 220 31.82 -6.69 -7.54
N GLU A 221 33.02 -6.13 -7.62
CA GLU A 221 33.59 -5.31 -6.56
C GLU A 221 32.71 -4.09 -6.23
N GLN A 222 32.22 -3.40 -7.27
CA GLN A 222 31.40 -2.21 -7.08
C GLN A 222 29.98 -2.52 -6.59
N ILE A 223 29.38 -3.66 -6.94
CA ILE A 223 28.09 -4.10 -6.38
C ILE A 223 28.22 -4.30 -4.87
N SER A 224 29.28 -4.97 -4.41
CA SER A 224 29.54 -5.19 -2.98
C SER A 224 29.69 -3.87 -2.23
N ILE A 225 30.47 -2.92 -2.76
CA ILE A 225 30.62 -1.58 -2.19
C ILE A 225 29.29 -0.80 -2.19
N TRP A 226 28.49 -0.94 -3.26
CA TRP A 226 27.22 -0.25 -3.41
C TRP A 226 26.16 -0.76 -2.41
N LYS A 227 26.07 -2.08 -2.19
CA LYS A 227 25.14 -2.71 -1.22
C LYS A 227 25.38 -2.24 0.21
N GLU A 228 26.64 -1.99 0.61
CA GLU A 228 26.98 -1.55 1.97
C GLU A 228 26.67 -0.06 2.24
N LYS A 229 26.27 0.72 1.22
CA LYS A 229 25.88 2.12 1.42
C LYS A 229 24.61 2.21 2.29
N PRO A 230 24.57 3.04 3.35
CA PRO A 230 23.44 3.06 4.31
C PRO A 230 22.06 3.32 3.68
N LYS A 231 21.97 4.20 2.67
CA LYS A 231 20.72 4.49 1.94
C LYS A 231 20.25 3.29 1.12
N VAL A 232 21.18 2.58 0.48
CA VAL A 232 20.92 1.41 -0.37
C VAL A 232 20.51 0.23 0.51
N LYS A 233 21.23 -0.01 1.61
CA LYS A 233 20.92 -1.08 2.57
C LYS A 233 19.50 -0.96 3.13
N LYS A 234 19.08 0.27 3.51
CA LYS A 234 17.70 0.55 3.96
C LYS A 234 16.67 0.32 2.85
N SER A 235 16.93 0.79 1.63
CA SER A 235 16.02 0.61 0.50
C SER A 235 15.86 -0.87 0.10
N LEU A 236 16.96 -1.63 0.03
CA LEU A 236 16.94 -3.06 -0.26
C LEU A 236 16.27 -3.87 0.86
N GLN A 237 16.47 -3.50 2.13
CA GLN A 237 15.76 -4.10 3.26
C GLN A 237 14.25 -3.83 3.22
N ALA A 238 13.85 -2.58 2.93
CA ALA A 238 12.44 -2.23 2.78
C ALA A 238 11.77 -2.98 1.61
N ARG A 239 12.51 -3.26 0.53
CA ARG A 239 12.01 -4.07 -0.61
C ARG A 239 11.86 -5.55 -0.27
N LYS A 240 12.74 -6.15 0.55
CA LYS A 240 12.58 -7.55 1.02
C LYS A 240 11.26 -7.81 1.78
N ASN A 241 10.63 -6.74 2.28
CA ASN A 241 9.37 -6.74 3.01
C ASN A 241 8.14 -6.63 2.09
N VAL A 242 8.30 -6.24 0.82
CA VAL A 242 7.19 -5.88 -0.08
C VAL A 242 7.30 -6.66 -1.38
N ARG A 243 6.23 -7.32 -1.83
CA ARG A 243 6.14 -7.86 -3.20
C ARG A 243 5.58 -6.77 -4.11
N ILE A 244 6.45 -6.16 -4.91
CA ILE A 244 6.12 -4.99 -5.73
C ILE A 244 5.45 -5.41 -7.05
N ILE A 245 4.35 -4.76 -7.40
CA ILE A 245 3.72 -4.84 -8.72
C ILE A 245 3.66 -3.43 -9.30
N ALA A 246 4.05 -3.28 -10.58
CA ALA A 246 4.09 -1.97 -11.24
C ALA A 246 2.69 -1.46 -11.62
N PRO A 247 2.43 -0.14 -11.51
CA PRO A 247 1.21 0.48 -12.00
C PRO A 247 1.14 0.47 -13.54
N LYS A 248 -0.08 0.40 -14.07
CA LYS A 248 -0.33 0.37 -15.53
C LYS A 248 -1.19 1.55 -15.95
N ILE A 249 -0.82 2.19 -17.06
CA ILE A 249 -1.68 3.18 -17.71
C ILE A 249 -2.52 2.47 -18.77
N LYS A 250 -3.83 2.63 -18.67
CA LYS A 250 -4.81 2.04 -19.57
C LYS A 250 -5.81 3.08 -20.07
N VAL A 251 -6.51 2.74 -21.15
CA VAL A 251 -7.66 3.48 -21.66
C VAL A 251 -8.90 2.62 -21.63
N ASP A 252 -9.98 3.18 -21.11
CA ASP A 252 -11.35 2.70 -21.24
C ASP A 252 -12.14 3.74 -22.03
N LEU A 253 -12.42 3.44 -23.31
CA LEU A 253 -13.05 4.36 -24.25
C LEU A 253 -14.49 4.73 -23.85
N GLU A 254 -15.18 3.85 -23.13
CA GLU A 254 -16.61 3.93 -22.88
C GLU A 254 -16.93 4.23 -21.40
N GLY A 255 -16.00 3.98 -20.47
CA GLY A 255 -16.13 4.26 -19.05
C GLY A 255 -15.21 5.38 -18.58
N VAL A 256 -14.13 5.00 -17.87
CA VAL A 256 -13.30 5.92 -17.07
C VAL A 256 -12.47 6.90 -17.93
N GLY A 257 -12.12 6.53 -19.15
CA GLY A 257 -11.15 7.25 -19.97
C GLY A 257 -9.72 6.75 -19.78
N VAL A 258 -8.73 7.63 -19.81
CA VAL A 258 -7.34 7.24 -19.55
C VAL A 258 -7.09 7.22 -18.05
N TYR A 259 -6.59 6.11 -17.51
CA TYR A 259 -6.41 5.93 -16.07
C TYR A 259 -5.13 5.17 -15.71
N CYS A 260 -4.69 5.33 -14.47
CA CYS A 260 -3.64 4.57 -13.83
C CYS A 260 -4.26 3.50 -12.92
N GLU A 261 -4.01 2.24 -13.23
CA GLU A 261 -4.32 1.09 -12.38
C GLU A 261 -3.19 0.95 -11.34
N LEU A 262 -3.53 1.16 -10.06
CA LEU A 262 -2.64 0.99 -8.91
C LEU A 262 -2.89 -0.41 -8.32
N PRO A 263 -1.95 -1.35 -8.51
CA PRO A 263 -2.16 -2.73 -8.15
C PRO A 263 -2.14 -2.93 -6.62
N ARG A 264 -2.68 -4.07 -6.17
CA ARG A 264 -2.50 -4.54 -4.80
C ARG A 264 -1.03 -4.84 -4.54
N ILE A 265 -0.55 -4.45 -3.37
CA ILE A 265 0.80 -4.71 -2.90
C ILE A 265 0.72 -5.64 -1.70
N ILE A 266 1.55 -6.69 -1.69
CA ILE A 266 1.68 -7.59 -0.55
C ILE A 266 2.88 -7.12 0.27
N VAL A 267 2.67 -6.92 1.57
CA VAL A 267 3.65 -6.42 2.54
C VAL A 267 3.72 -7.43 3.69
N LYS A 268 4.91 -7.85 4.13
CA LYS A 268 5.00 -8.81 5.26
C LYS A 268 4.72 -8.10 6.59
N GLU A 269 5.33 -6.94 6.81
CA GLU A 269 5.20 -6.12 8.02
C GLU A 269 5.05 -4.63 7.66
N SER A 270 4.21 -3.88 8.35
CA SER A 270 4.10 -2.41 8.23
C SER A 270 3.63 -1.86 9.56
N TYR A 271 4.06 -0.64 9.89
CA TYR A 271 3.57 0.09 11.06
C TYR A 271 2.25 0.80 10.76
N ASP A 272 2.14 1.36 9.56
CA ASP A 272 0.92 2.02 9.11
C ASP A 272 -0.16 1.01 8.70
N SER A 273 -1.43 1.38 8.90
CA SER A 273 -2.59 0.58 8.47
C SER A 273 -2.88 0.68 6.96
N TYR A 274 -2.00 1.35 6.22
CA TYR A 274 -2.17 1.67 4.80
C TYR A 274 -0.83 1.94 4.13
N LEU A 275 -0.83 1.91 2.80
CA LEU A 275 0.25 2.45 1.98
C LEU A 275 -0.22 3.68 1.20
N ILE A 276 0.75 4.45 0.71
CA ILE A 276 0.49 5.67 -0.06
C ILE A 276 1.06 5.50 -1.48
N TRP A 277 0.21 5.71 -2.47
CA TRP A 277 0.62 5.97 -3.84
C TRP A 277 0.69 7.48 -4.06
N GLU A 278 1.85 7.99 -4.45
CA GLU A 278 2.07 9.37 -4.84
C GLU A 278 2.14 9.45 -6.36
N ILE A 279 1.18 10.15 -6.98
CA ILE A 279 1.08 10.30 -8.44
C ILE A 279 1.37 11.75 -8.78
N THR A 280 2.49 11.99 -9.44
CA THR A 280 2.84 13.30 -10.00
C THR A 280 2.54 13.33 -11.48
N ILE A 281 1.70 14.27 -11.88
CA ILE A 281 1.31 14.57 -13.26
C ILE A 281 1.94 15.91 -13.61
N ASP A 282 2.97 15.87 -14.46
CA ASP A 282 3.89 16.98 -14.73
C ASP A 282 4.45 17.62 -13.44
N GLU A 283 3.86 18.72 -12.93
CA GLU A 283 4.30 19.41 -11.69
C GLU A 283 3.36 19.23 -10.48
N THR A 284 2.20 18.60 -10.68
CA THR A 284 1.16 18.44 -9.64
C THR A 284 1.19 17.05 -9.04
N THR A 285 1.22 16.95 -7.71
CA THR A 285 1.32 15.67 -6.97
C THR A 285 0.04 15.38 -6.19
N PHE A 286 -0.47 14.16 -6.35
CA PHE A 286 -1.64 13.63 -5.68
C PHE A 286 -1.27 12.43 -4.82
N PHE A 287 -2.01 12.21 -3.73
CA PHE A 287 -1.80 11.09 -2.82
C PHE A 287 -3.04 10.20 -2.79
N VAL A 288 -2.86 8.92 -3.08
CA VAL A 288 -3.90 7.90 -3.03
C VAL A 288 -3.57 6.92 -1.91
N LYS A 289 -4.43 6.88 -0.90
CA LYS A 289 -4.31 5.96 0.23
C LYS A 289 -4.90 4.60 -0.15
N ALA A 290 -4.17 3.51 0.11
CA ALA A 290 -4.67 2.16 -0.03
C ALA A 290 -4.52 1.42 1.30
N ASP A 291 -5.65 1.10 1.92
CA ASP A 291 -5.68 0.45 3.24
C ASP A 291 -5.24 -1.02 3.15
N PHE A 292 -4.71 -1.55 4.26
CA PHE A 292 -4.27 -2.94 4.36
C PHE A 292 -5.36 -3.87 4.89
N LEU A 293 -5.40 -5.06 4.29
CA LEU A 293 -6.14 -6.22 4.77
C LEU A 293 -5.14 -7.26 5.30
N ILE A 294 -5.28 -7.68 6.56
CA ILE A 294 -4.42 -8.70 7.19
C ILE A 294 -4.93 -10.09 6.80
N ARG A 295 -4.06 -10.93 6.22
CA ARG A 295 -4.37 -12.35 5.92
C ARG A 295 -3.13 -13.23 6.03
N LYS A 296 -3.22 -14.37 6.73
CA LYS A 296 -2.12 -15.35 6.92
C LYS A 296 -0.76 -14.68 7.24
N ASP A 297 -0.77 -13.72 8.17
CA ASP A 297 0.41 -12.97 8.61
C ASP A 297 1.11 -12.10 7.55
N VAL A 298 0.40 -11.73 6.48
CA VAL A 298 0.82 -10.68 5.54
C VAL A 298 -0.27 -9.61 5.37
N LEU A 299 0.15 -8.39 5.09
CA LEU A 299 -0.68 -7.23 4.78
C LEU A 299 -0.87 -7.12 3.26
N ILE A 300 -2.10 -6.95 2.81
CA ILE A 300 -2.41 -6.82 1.38
C ILE A 300 -3.16 -5.51 1.16
N SER A 301 -2.63 -4.62 0.32
CA SER A 301 -3.29 -3.35 0.04
C SER A 301 -4.50 -3.50 -0.88
N GLU A 302 -5.39 -2.52 -0.85
CA GLU A 302 -6.43 -2.35 -1.87
C GLU A 302 -5.85 -2.06 -3.27
N GLU A 303 -6.62 -2.42 -4.30
CA GLU A 303 -6.40 -2.00 -5.69
C GLU A 303 -7.15 -0.68 -5.89
N LYS A 304 -6.53 0.32 -6.51
CA LYS A 304 -7.14 1.63 -6.75
C LYS A 304 -6.99 2.02 -8.22
N ILE A 305 -7.95 2.77 -8.74
CA ILE A 305 -7.91 3.32 -10.09
C ILE A 305 -7.91 4.84 -9.98
N TYR A 306 -7.02 5.49 -10.71
CA TYR A 306 -6.88 6.95 -10.72
C TYR A 306 -7.00 7.48 -12.15
N SER A 307 -7.99 8.35 -12.42
CA SER A 307 -8.17 8.98 -13.73
C SER A 307 -7.00 9.92 -14.06
N LEU A 308 -6.48 9.86 -15.29
CA LEU A 308 -5.31 10.63 -15.73
C LEU A 308 -5.69 11.72 -16.73
N ARG A 309 -5.13 12.91 -16.51
CA ARG A 309 -5.18 14.04 -17.44
C ARG A 309 -4.00 14.02 -18.43
N PRO A 310 -4.14 14.61 -19.62
CA PRO A 310 -3.04 14.80 -20.57
C PRO A 310 -1.78 15.39 -19.91
N ALA A 311 -0.67 14.64 -19.91
CA ALA A 311 0.63 15.09 -19.42
C ALA A 311 1.78 14.56 -20.26
N LYS A 312 2.94 15.20 -20.18
CA LYS A 312 4.16 14.72 -20.87
C LYS A 312 4.75 13.52 -20.13
N THR A 313 4.71 13.56 -18.80
CA THR A 313 5.29 12.52 -17.94
C THR A 313 4.40 12.26 -16.74
N TYR A 314 4.17 10.99 -16.44
CA TYR A 314 3.51 10.53 -15.22
C TYR A 314 4.55 9.87 -14.31
N ILE A 315 4.64 10.31 -13.08
CA ILE A 315 5.52 9.72 -12.07
C ILE A 315 4.65 9.10 -10.99
N VAL A 316 4.76 7.80 -10.77
CA VAL A 316 4.04 7.08 -9.71
C VAL A 316 5.07 6.60 -8.69
N THR A 317 4.87 6.90 -7.41
CA THR A 317 5.78 6.53 -6.32
C THR A 317 5.01 5.76 -5.26
N LEU A 318 5.52 4.60 -4.86
CA LEU A 318 4.97 3.79 -3.78
C LEU A 318 5.70 4.10 -2.47
N LYS A 319 4.95 4.50 -1.45
CA LYS A 319 5.45 4.77 -0.10
C LYS A 319 4.82 3.83 0.93
N LEU A 320 5.65 3.30 1.81
CA LEU A 320 5.28 2.47 2.96
C LEU A 320 6.00 3.00 4.19
N ASP A 321 5.30 3.26 5.29
CA ASP A 321 5.87 3.83 6.53
C ASP A 321 6.73 5.09 6.25
N ASP A 322 6.23 5.99 5.40
CA ASP A 322 6.91 7.19 4.86
C ASP A 322 8.21 6.94 4.06
N GLN A 323 8.58 5.69 3.77
CA GLN A 323 9.73 5.33 2.95
C GLN A 323 9.33 5.05 1.50
N ILE A 324 10.11 5.58 0.56
CA ILE A 324 9.93 5.28 -0.87
C ILE A 324 10.40 3.86 -1.15
N ILE A 325 9.45 2.99 -1.52
CA ILE A 325 9.72 1.59 -1.88
C ILE A 325 10.10 1.49 -3.36
N SER A 326 9.31 2.13 -4.23
CA SER A 326 9.51 2.12 -5.68
C SER A 326 9.02 3.41 -6.33
N LYS A 327 9.57 3.71 -7.52
CA LYS A 327 9.22 4.88 -8.33
C LYS A 327 9.22 4.49 -9.81
N TRP A 328 8.11 4.76 -10.48
CA TRP A 328 7.92 4.55 -11.90
C TRP A 328 7.76 5.89 -12.61
N GLU A 329 8.50 6.07 -13.70
CA GLU A 329 8.38 7.22 -14.58
C GLU A 329 7.89 6.69 -15.93
N ILE A 330 6.72 7.18 -16.34
CA ILE A 330 5.99 6.70 -17.52
C ILE A 330 5.85 7.88 -18.48
N GLU A 331 6.41 7.72 -19.69
CA GLU A 331 6.22 8.70 -20.77
C GLU A 331 4.73 8.75 -21.14
N GLY A 332 4.15 9.95 -21.09
CA GLY A 332 2.77 10.21 -21.48
C GLY A 332 2.68 10.62 -22.96
N ILE A 333 2.31 11.87 -23.20
CA ILE A 333 2.17 12.40 -24.56
C ILE A 333 3.54 12.68 -25.19
N LYS A 334 3.81 12.01 -26.31
CA LYS A 334 5.04 12.14 -27.07
C LYS A 334 4.73 12.75 -28.44
N ASN A 335 5.44 13.81 -28.81
CA ASN A 335 5.29 14.45 -30.12
C ASN A 335 3.80 14.68 -30.50
N PHE A 336 3.00 15.11 -29.52
CA PHE A 336 1.55 15.41 -29.62
C PHE A 336 0.60 14.21 -29.79
N TYR A 337 1.05 12.98 -29.53
CA TYR A 337 0.18 11.80 -29.52
C TYR A 337 0.47 10.86 -28.35
N ILE A 338 -0.49 9.98 -28.05
CA ILE A 338 -0.33 8.83 -27.13
C ILE A 338 -1.08 7.64 -27.74
N VAL A 339 -0.57 6.42 -27.57
CA VAL A 339 -1.09 5.23 -28.28
C VAL A 339 -1.32 4.08 -27.32
N PHE A 340 -2.44 3.40 -27.50
CA PHE A 340 -2.80 2.21 -26.76
C PHE A 340 -2.98 1.01 -27.71
N ASP A 341 -2.76 -0.20 -27.20
CA ASP A 341 -3.11 -1.42 -27.92
C ASP A 341 -4.64 -1.64 -27.91
N GLN A 342 -5.12 -2.66 -28.62
CA GLN A 342 -6.55 -2.98 -28.65
C GLN A 342 -7.13 -3.34 -27.27
N ASN A 343 -6.28 -3.75 -26.33
CA ASN A 343 -6.65 -4.10 -24.95
C ASN A 343 -6.58 -2.87 -24.01
N GLY A 344 -6.38 -1.68 -24.59
CA GLY A 344 -6.31 -0.42 -23.90
C GLY A 344 -5.01 -0.18 -23.13
N ASN A 345 -3.95 -1.00 -23.25
CA ASN A 345 -2.69 -0.74 -22.57
C ASN A 345 -1.82 0.26 -23.32
N LEU A 346 -1.13 1.14 -22.59
CA LEU A 346 -0.21 2.11 -23.17
C LEU A 346 0.95 1.42 -23.94
N ILE A 347 1.09 1.76 -25.23
CA ILE A 347 2.22 1.33 -26.05
C ILE A 347 3.40 2.28 -25.81
N LYS A 348 4.44 1.78 -25.14
CA LYS A 348 5.64 2.55 -24.78
C LYS A 348 6.70 2.61 -25.89
N LYS A 349 6.54 1.82 -26.96
CA LYS A 349 7.53 1.66 -28.04
C LYS A 349 7.49 2.84 -29.00
N GLN A 350 8.65 3.22 -29.54
CA GLN A 350 8.74 4.27 -30.56
C GLN A 350 8.24 3.81 -31.93
N VAL A 351 8.35 2.50 -32.19
CA VAL A 351 7.82 1.82 -33.36
C VAL A 351 6.48 1.20 -32.99
N LEU A 352 5.44 1.47 -33.79
CA LEU A 352 4.11 0.93 -33.55
C LEU A 352 4.01 -0.53 -34.03
N PRO A 353 3.21 -1.37 -33.35
CA PRO A 353 3.02 -2.76 -33.74
C PRO A 353 2.17 -2.86 -35.01
N ASN A 354 2.38 -3.94 -35.77
CA ASN A 354 1.65 -4.24 -37.01
C ASN A 354 0.26 -4.84 -36.74
N GLN A 355 -0.58 -4.08 -36.03
CA GLN A 355 -1.91 -4.49 -35.58
C GLN A 355 -2.78 -3.23 -35.41
N SER A 356 -4.06 -3.40 -35.10
CA SER A 356 -4.87 -2.22 -34.80
C SER A 356 -4.54 -1.63 -33.43
N ILE A 357 -4.67 -0.32 -33.31
CA ILE A 357 -4.29 0.49 -32.16
C ILE A 357 -5.34 1.57 -31.90
N ILE A 358 -5.34 2.09 -30.68
CA ILE A 358 -6.11 3.29 -30.32
C ILE A 358 -5.13 4.46 -30.24
N LEU A 359 -5.28 5.43 -31.15
CA LEU A 359 -4.43 6.61 -31.25
C LEU A 359 -5.17 7.85 -30.73
N PHE A 360 -4.56 8.56 -29.79
CA PHE A 360 -4.97 9.89 -29.37
C PHE A 360 -3.99 10.87 -29.99
N ILE A 361 -4.49 11.81 -30.78
CA ILE A 361 -3.67 12.81 -31.48
C ILE A 361 -4.25 14.20 -31.26
N LYS A 362 -3.39 15.19 -30.99
CA LYS A 362 -3.85 16.56 -30.70
C LYS A 362 -4.66 17.13 -31.87
N ASN A 363 -5.74 17.87 -31.58
CA ASN A 363 -6.74 18.33 -32.57
C ASN A 363 -6.16 19.11 -33.77
N ASN A 364 -4.97 19.71 -33.61
CA ASN A 364 -4.28 20.48 -34.64
C ASN A 364 -3.40 19.61 -35.58
N ILE A 365 -3.35 18.30 -35.39
CA ILE A 365 -2.56 17.37 -36.20
C ILE A 365 -3.48 16.46 -36.99
N ARG A 366 -3.15 16.23 -38.25
CA ARG A 366 -3.92 15.38 -39.17
C ARG A 366 -3.09 14.19 -39.61
N ILE A 367 -3.77 13.06 -39.80
CA ILE A 367 -3.22 11.87 -40.43
C ILE A 367 -3.27 12.11 -41.95
N LEU A 368 -2.12 12.10 -42.61
CA LEU A 368 -1.97 12.43 -44.03
C LEU A 368 -2.34 11.25 -44.94
N ASN A 369 -2.05 10.02 -44.51
CA ASN A 369 -2.36 8.79 -45.23
C ASN A 369 -3.66 8.12 -44.71
N ILE A 370 -4.62 8.91 -44.23
CA ILE A 370 -5.87 8.39 -43.65
C ILE A 370 -6.72 7.59 -44.66
N HIS A 371 -6.56 7.84 -45.95
CA HIS A 371 -7.27 7.12 -47.02
C HIS A 371 -6.64 5.75 -47.35
N ASP A 372 -5.38 5.54 -46.96
CA ASP A 372 -4.65 4.28 -47.21
C ASP A 372 -4.78 3.30 -46.04
N ILE A 373 -5.48 3.71 -44.97
CA ILE A 373 -5.55 2.99 -43.69
C ILE A 373 -7.00 2.89 -43.23
N PRO A 374 -7.48 1.73 -42.76
CA PRO A 374 -8.76 1.64 -42.06
C PRO A 374 -8.69 2.45 -40.75
N VAL A 375 -9.44 3.55 -40.70
CA VAL A 375 -9.51 4.46 -39.55
C VAL A 375 -10.97 4.67 -39.14
N VAL A 376 -11.25 4.54 -37.84
CA VAL A 376 -12.55 4.86 -37.24
C VAL A 376 -12.32 5.94 -36.18
N GLU A 377 -12.94 7.10 -36.33
CA GLU A 377 -12.92 8.14 -35.31
C GLU A 377 -13.85 7.74 -34.14
N LEU A 378 -13.32 7.89 -32.92
CA LEU A 378 -13.97 7.50 -31.68
C LEU A 378 -14.46 8.74 -30.91
N PRO A 379 -15.50 8.60 -30.06
CA PRO A 379 -16.00 9.70 -29.25
C PRO A 379 -14.95 10.25 -28.27
N GLN A 380 -15.13 11.52 -27.89
CA GLN A 380 -14.26 12.23 -26.96
C GLN A 380 -14.23 11.61 -25.55
N ILE A 381 -13.06 11.66 -24.92
CA ILE A 381 -12.81 11.09 -23.59
C ILE A 381 -12.59 12.20 -22.55
N PRO A 382 -13.10 12.07 -21.30
CA PRO A 382 -13.00 13.10 -20.27
C PRO A 382 -11.58 13.53 -20.02
N HIS A 383 -11.37 14.82 -19.78
CA HIS A 383 -10.05 15.45 -19.64
C HIS A 383 -9.17 15.47 -20.91
N TRP A 384 -9.54 14.76 -21.98
CA TRP A 384 -8.75 14.64 -23.22
C TRP A 384 -9.37 15.37 -24.42
N ASN A 385 -10.24 16.37 -24.19
CA ASN A 385 -10.98 17.12 -25.22
C ASN A 385 -10.12 17.79 -26.31
N ASP A 386 -8.83 18.02 -26.02
CA ASP A 386 -7.86 18.58 -26.98
C ASP A 386 -7.29 17.54 -27.96
N PHE A 387 -7.78 16.29 -27.91
CA PHE A 387 -7.31 15.17 -28.72
C PHE A 387 -8.44 14.54 -29.53
N ASN A 388 -8.17 14.23 -30.78
CA ASN A 388 -8.98 13.34 -31.61
C ASN A 388 -8.54 11.90 -31.34
N ILE A 389 -9.51 11.00 -31.24
CA ILE A 389 -9.27 9.61 -30.89
C ILE A 389 -9.64 8.75 -32.08
N TYR A 390 -8.74 7.85 -32.47
CA TYR A 390 -8.92 6.99 -33.64
C TYR A 390 -8.62 5.54 -33.27
N ASN A 391 -9.43 4.62 -33.79
CA ASN A 391 -9.04 3.22 -33.93
C ASN A 391 -8.47 3.02 -35.34
N ILE A 392 -7.21 2.59 -35.43
CA ILE A 392 -6.44 2.53 -36.68
C ILE A 392 -5.90 1.12 -36.87
N ASP A 393 -6.11 0.50 -38.03
CA ASP A 393 -5.49 -0.78 -38.38
C ASP A 393 -4.16 -0.60 -39.12
N LEU A 394 -3.04 -0.90 -38.46
CA LEU A 394 -1.71 -0.72 -39.03
C LEU A 394 -1.20 -1.94 -39.84
N THR A 395 -2.00 -3.00 -39.99
CA THR A 395 -1.55 -4.33 -40.48
C THR A 395 -0.83 -4.33 -41.85
N ASN A 396 -1.07 -3.32 -42.69
CA ASN A 396 -0.60 -3.25 -44.08
C ASN A 396 0.26 -2.02 -44.39
N ILE A 397 0.75 -1.30 -43.37
CA ILE A 397 1.55 -0.09 -43.58
C ILE A 397 2.90 -0.16 -42.88
N GLU A 398 3.90 0.50 -43.48
CA GLU A 398 5.26 0.59 -42.93
C GLU A 398 5.45 1.82 -42.03
N SER A 399 4.61 2.85 -42.21
CA SER A 399 4.61 4.03 -41.35
C SER A 399 3.27 4.76 -41.38
N LEU A 400 2.96 5.43 -40.27
CA LEU A 400 1.83 6.33 -40.12
C LEU A 400 2.30 7.77 -40.34
N HIS A 401 1.75 8.46 -41.34
CA HIS A 401 2.16 9.81 -41.69
C HIS A 401 1.22 10.83 -41.05
N CYS A 402 1.76 11.70 -40.19
CA CYS A 402 1.04 12.81 -39.57
C CYS A 402 1.65 14.15 -40.02
N THR A 403 0.90 15.25 -39.94
CA THR A 403 1.36 16.58 -40.42
C THR A 403 2.72 17.06 -39.89
N HIS A 404 3.16 16.58 -38.74
CA HIS A 404 4.44 16.98 -38.12
C HIS A 404 5.35 15.80 -37.74
N ASN A 405 4.93 14.55 -37.94
CA ASN A 405 5.67 13.36 -37.52
C ASN A 405 5.39 12.17 -38.44
N ILE A 406 6.40 11.34 -38.67
CA ILE A 406 6.24 10.02 -39.28
C ILE A 406 6.50 9.00 -38.18
N ILE A 407 5.52 8.14 -37.91
CA ILE A 407 5.63 7.12 -36.88
C ILE A 407 5.88 5.78 -37.57
N PRO A 408 7.05 5.14 -37.39
CA PRO A 408 7.35 3.87 -38.03
C PRO A 408 6.46 2.74 -37.47
N VAL A 409 6.01 1.85 -38.35
CA VAL A 409 5.26 0.62 -38.01
C VAL A 409 6.17 -0.57 -38.28
N ARG A 410 6.19 -1.54 -37.37
CA ARG A 410 7.04 -2.73 -37.51
C ARG A 410 6.56 -3.56 -38.70
N SER A 411 7.36 -3.73 -39.74
CA SER A 411 6.98 -4.44 -40.97
C SER A 411 6.94 -5.96 -40.82
N GLU A 412 7.65 -6.53 -39.84
CA GLU A 412 7.72 -7.97 -39.64
C GLU A 412 6.47 -8.53 -38.97
N LYS A 413 5.70 -9.33 -39.72
CA LYS A 413 4.68 -10.23 -39.16
C LYS A 413 5.43 -11.32 -38.42
N LYS A 414 5.38 -11.33 -37.08
CA LYS A 414 5.95 -12.43 -36.28
C LYS A 414 4.87 -13.46 -35.95
N PRO A 415 5.24 -14.74 -35.72
CA PRO A 415 4.32 -15.74 -35.19
C PRO A 415 3.67 -15.28 -33.87
N ILE A 416 2.35 -15.45 -33.72
CA ILE A 416 1.62 -15.09 -32.50
C ILE A 416 0.69 -16.22 -32.04
N LEU A 417 0.45 -16.33 -30.73
CA LEU A 417 -0.57 -17.22 -30.19
C LEU A 417 -1.96 -16.62 -30.38
N VAL A 418 -2.89 -17.41 -30.89
CA VAL A 418 -4.30 -17.03 -31.11
C VAL A 418 -5.23 -18.19 -30.76
N GLY A 419 -6.43 -17.86 -30.29
CA GLY A 419 -7.41 -18.86 -29.85
C GLY A 419 -7.02 -19.54 -28.54
N GLY A 420 -7.53 -20.76 -28.32
CA GLY A 420 -7.46 -21.44 -27.03
C GLY A 420 -8.46 -20.86 -26.03
N LYS A 421 -8.61 -21.54 -24.89
CA LYS A 421 -9.47 -21.10 -23.78
C LYS A 421 -8.60 -20.86 -22.57
N THR A 422 -8.66 -19.65 -22.01
CA THR A 422 -7.87 -19.31 -20.82
C THR A 422 -8.56 -19.82 -19.55
N LEU A 423 -7.75 -20.11 -18.53
CA LEU A 423 -8.24 -20.52 -17.22
C LEU A 423 -9.20 -19.46 -16.66
N PHE A 424 -10.45 -19.86 -16.36
CA PHE A 424 -11.53 -18.98 -15.90
C PHE A 424 -11.85 -17.78 -16.81
N HIS A 425 -11.52 -17.85 -18.11
CA HIS A 425 -11.68 -16.74 -19.07
C HIS A 425 -10.91 -15.48 -18.65
N GLN A 426 -9.75 -15.65 -18.00
CA GLN A 426 -8.87 -14.54 -17.66
C GLN A 426 -8.32 -13.90 -18.94
N GLU A 427 -8.51 -12.58 -19.06
CA GLU A 427 -7.94 -11.79 -20.14
C GLU A 427 -6.41 -11.71 -20.00
N ASN A 428 -5.71 -11.77 -21.13
CA ASN A 428 -4.25 -11.68 -21.20
C ASN A 428 -3.50 -12.73 -20.35
N SER A 429 -4.17 -13.82 -19.98
CA SER A 429 -3.53 -14.95 -19.32
C SER A 429 -2.77 -15.79 -20.33
N LYS A 430 -1.52 -16.12 -19.99
CA LYS A 430 -0.73 -17.13 -20.73
C LYS A 430 -1.12 -18.55 -20.30
N THR A 431 -2.15 -18.71 -19.47
CA THR A 431 -2.58 -19.98 -18.89
C THR A 431 -3.84 -20.48 -19.56
N PHE A 432 -3.72 -21.59 -20.27
CA PHE A 432 -4.75 -22.18 -21.12
C PHE A 432 -5.29 -23.49 -20.54
N THR A 433 -6.59 -23.68 -20.59
CA THR A 433 -7.27 -24.97 -20.37
C THR A 433 -7.60 -25.69 -21.67
N GLU A 434 -7.64 -24.97 -22.79
CA GLU A 434 -7.66 -25.51 -24.16
C GLU A 434 -6.51 -24.89 -24.95
N LEU A 435 -5.70 -25.72 -25.61
CA LEU A 435 -4.47 -25.29 -26.27
C LEU A 435 -4.71 -24.20 -27.33
N PRO A 436 -3.88 -23.14 -27.35
CA PRO A 436 -3.92 -22.12 -28.39
C PRO A 436 -3.33 -22.62 -29.71
N ARG A 437 -3.46 -21.81 -30.76
CA ARG A 437 -2.87 -22.05 -32.09
C ARG A 437 -1.84 -20.97 -32.39
N ILE A 438 -0.85 -21.27 -33.21
CA ILE A 438 0.13 -20.28 -33.66
C ILE A 438 -0.31 -19.76 -35.03
N LYS A 439 -0.61 -18.46 -35.12
CA LYS A 439 -0.77 -17.78 -36.41
C LYS A 439 0.61 -17.40 -36.91
N VAL A 440 0.98 -17.90 -38.09
CA VAL A 440 2.26 -17.59 -38.73
C VAL A 440 2.04 -16.76 -39.99
N PRO A 441 3.02 -15.94 -40.40
CA PRO A 441 3.00 -15.26 -41.69
C PRO A 441 2.90 -16.26 -42.83
N ILE A 442 2.07 -15.95 -43.84
CA ILE A 442 2.03 -16.73 -45.08
C ILE A 442 3.29 -16.39 -45.88
N LEU A 443 4.18 -17.36 -46.03
CA LEU A 443 5.43 -17.23 -46.78
C LEU A 443 5.37 -18.12 -48.02
N THR A 444 5.96 -17.67 -49.13
CA THR A 444 5.82 -18.33 -50.44
C THR A 444 6.76 -19.52 -50.65
N LYS A 445 7.80 -19.69 -49.83
CA LYS A 445 8.77 -20.79 -49.89
C LYS A 445 9.43 -21.04 -48.52
N GLY A 446 9.64 -22.32 -48.17
CA GLY A 446 10.38 -22.78 -46.98
C GLY A 446 9.46 -23.32 -45.88
N ASP A 447 9.98 -24.16 -44.98
CA ASP A 447 9.17 -24.73 -43.89
C ASP A 447 9.41 -23.98 -42.57
N TRP A 448 8.38 -23.93 -41.75
CA TRP A 448 8.46 -23.48 -40.37
C TRP A 448 9.07 -24.58 -39.51
N HIS A 449 10.09 -24.24 -38.73
CA HIS A 449 10.71 -25.13 -37.76
C HIS A 449 10.28 -24.72 -36.36
N LEU A 450 9.78 -25.68 -35.58
CA LEU A 450 9.29 -25.49 -34.22
C LEU A 450 10.08 -26.38 -33.27
N GLU A 451 10.56 -25.79 -32.17
CA GLU A 451 11.10 -26.50 -31.02
C GLU A 451 10.14 -26.27 -29.85
N ILE A 452 9.40 -27.31 -29.48
CA ILE A 452 8.46 -27.32 -28.35
C ILE A 452 9.16 -27.95 -27.15
N LYS A 453 9.33 -27.18 -26.08
CA LYS A 453 9.89 -27.61 -24.80
C LYS A 453 8.80 -27.60 -23.73
N HIS A 454 8.61 -28.74 -23.09
CA HIS A 454 7.85 -28.85 -21.84
C HIS A 454 8.80 -28.63 -20.66
N ARG A 455 8.49 -27.67 -19.80
CA ARG A 455 9.40 -27.16 -18.75
C ARG A 455 8.83 -27.33 -17.35
N ILE A 456 9.75 -27.41 -16.38
CA ILE A 456 9.50 -27.21 -14.95
C ILE A 456 10.54 -26.21 -14.44
N GLY A 457 10.14 -24.96 -14.23
CA GLY A 457 11.05 -23.89 -13.88
C GLY A 457 12.18 -23.78 -14.92
N ASN A 458 13.43 -23.96 -14.49
CA ASN A 458 14.60 -23.91 -15.38
C ASN A 458 14.92 -25.24 -16.09
N SER A 459 14.25 -26.34 -15.73
CA SER A 459 14.50 -27.66 -16.29
C SER A 459 13.55 -27.99 -17.46
N VAL A 460 14.04 -28.74 -18.46
CA VAL A 460 13.26 -29.19 -19.62
C VAL A 460 12.94 -30.68 -19.46
N LEU A 461 11.66 -31.02 -19.36
CA LEU A 461 11.18 -32.40 -19.25
C LEU A 461 11.18 -33.13 -20.59
N ASN A 462 10.66 -32.46 -21.62
CA ASN A 462 10.50 -33.03 -22.95
C ASN A 462 10.79 -31.97 -24.00
N LYS A 463 11.38 -32.39 -25.12
CA LYS A 463 11.70 -31.54 -26.27
C LYS A 463 11.27 -32.25 -27.55
N LYS A 464 10.42 -31.60 -28.34
CA LYS A 464 10.04 -32.04 -29.69
C LYS A 464 10.48 -30.99 -30.71
N ASN A 465 11.08 -31.45 -31.80
CA ASN A 465 11.38 -30.62 -32.97
C ASN A 465 10.45 -31.02 -34.11
N ILE A 466 9.74 -30.06 -34.68
CA ILE A 466 8.69 -30.26 -35.69
C ILE A 466 8.98 -29.36 -36.88
N THR A 467 8.64 -29.82 -38.08
CA THR A 467 8.69 -29.02 -39.31
C THR A 467 7.28 -28.97 -39.91
N VAL A 468 6.82 -27.76 -40.24
CA VAL A 468 5.47 -27.49 -40.76
C VAL A 468 5.58 -26.73 -42.08
N GLU A 469 4.80 -27.14 -43.08
CA GLU A 469 4.85 -26.56 -44.43
C GLU A 469 4.47 -25.05 -44.47
N CYS A 470 5.05 -24.30 -45.42
CA CYS A 470 4.90 -22.84 -45.59
C CYS A 470 3.47 -22.33 -45.73
N PHE A 471 2.56 -23.13 -46.30
CA PHE A 471 1.22 -22.68 -46.68
C PHE A 471 0.24 -22.62 -45.50
N ASN A 472 0.61 -23.17 -44.35
CA ASN A 472 -0.23 -23.13 -43.16
C ASN A 472 -0.16 -21.76 -42.50
N ALA A 473 -1.22 -20.96 -42.64
CA ALA A 473 -1.36 -19.70 -41.89
C ALA A 473 -1.54 -19.93 -40.37
N MET A 474 -1.86 -21.17 -39.96
CA MET A 474 -2.18 -21.56 -38.60
C MET A 474 -1.54 -22.93 -38.26
N ILE A 475 -0.86 -23.02 -37.12
CA ILE A 475 -0.29 -24.25 -36.58
C ILE A 475 -1.07 -24.63 -35.32
N PHE A 476 -1.65 -25.82 -35.30
CA PHE A 476 -2.48 -26.31 -34.20
C PHE A 476 -1.62 -27.07 -33.17
N LEU A 477 -1.59 -26.61 -31.92
CA LEU A 477 -0.70 -27.20 -30.90
C LEU A 477 -1.22 -28.51 -30.31
N ASP A 478 -2.53 -28.76 -30.39
CA ASP A 478 -3.17 -30.02 -30.01
C ASP A 478 -2.68 -31.24 -30.82
N GLN A 479 -2.10 -31.01 -32.00
CA GLN A 479 -1.45 -32.06 -32.80
C GLN A 479 -0.11 -32.52 -32.22
N TYR A 480 0.51 -31.70 -31.37
CA TYR A 480 1.89 -31.90 -30.89
C TYR A 480 2.02 -32.06 -29.37
N ILE A 481 1.06 -31.50 -28.64
CA ILE A 481 0.94 -31.57 -27.18
C ILE A 481 -0.30 -32.40 -26.84
N GLU A 482 -0.11 -33.45 -26.03
CA GLU A 482 -1.20 -34.33 -25.60
C GLU A 482 -2.16 -33.61 -24.62
N GLU A 483 -3.45 -33.95 -24.67
CA GLU A 483 -4.53 -33.26 -23.94
C GLU A 483 -4.36 -33.21 -22.41
N ASP A 484 -3.60 -34.12 -21.81
CA ASP A 484 -3.36 -34.17 -20.36
C ASP A 484 -1.90 -33.86 -19.97
N CYS A 485 -1.07 -33.40 -20.90
CA CYS A 485 0.33 -33.08 -20.64
C CYS A 485 0.48 -31.65 -20.08
N PHE A 486 0.04 -31.45 -18.83
CA PHE A 486 0.02 -30.12 -18.20
C PHE A 486 1.42 -29.62 -17.82
N GLY A 487 1.62 -28.31 -17.83
CA GLY A 487 2.87 -27.66 -17.44
C GLY A 487 3.18 -26.39 -18.24
N GLU A 488 4.41 -25.91 -18.10
CA GLU A 488 4.93 -24.76 -18.82
C GLU A 488 5.47 -25.19 -20.20
N TYR A 489 5.14 -24.42 -21.24
CA TYR A 489 5.59 -24.67 -22.60
C TYR A 489 6.36 -23.47 -23.16
N GLU A 490 7.52 -23.77 -23.72
CA GLU A 490 8.32 -22.84 -24.51
C GLU A 490 8.39 -23.34 -25.95
N ILE A 491 7.91 -22.54 -26.89
CA ILE A 491 7.97 -22.83 -28.31
C ILE A 491 8.90 -21.83 -28.97
N LYS A 492 10.02 -22.31 -29.51
CA LYS A 492 10.81 -21.51 -30.44
C LYS A 492 10.35 -21.84 -31.85
N ILE A 493 9.97 -20.83 -32.61
CA ILE A 493 9.55 -20.97 -34.00
C ILE A 493 10.45 -20.14 -34.89
N TRP A 494 10.94 -20.71 -35.97
CA TRP A 494 11.77 -19.99 -36.92
C TRP A 494 11.56 -20.48 -38.35
N HIS A 495 11.82 -19.58 -39.29
CA HIS A 495 11.78 -19.84 -40.72
C HIS A 495 13.11 -19.43 -41.35
N ARG A 496 13.48 -20.06 -42.48
CA ARG A 496 14.75 -19.80 -43.18
C ARG A 496 14.87 -18.37 -43.74
N SER A 497 13.76 -17.64 -43.84
CA SER A 497 13.74 -16.23 -44.23
C SER A 497 14.20 -15.27 -43.13
N GLY A 498 14.55 -15.77 -41.94
CA GLY A 498 14.99 -14.97 -40.80
C GLY A 498 13.89 -14.65 -39.79
N VAL A 499 12.62 -14.95 -40.10
CA VAL A 499 11.51 -14.75 -39.15
C VAL A 499 11.61 -15.77 -38.03
N ASN A 500 11.78 -15.30 -36.80
CA ASN A 500 11.80 -16.13 -35.59
C ASN A 500 11.00 -15.49 -34.46
N GLU A 501 10.49 -16.34 -33.56
CA GLU A 501 9.81 -15.89 -32.35
C GLU A 501 9.88 -16.97 -31.26
N ARG A 502 9.75 -16.53 -30.00
CA ARG A 502 9.64 -17.41 -28.84
C ARG A 502 8.30 -17.19 -28.15
N LEU A 503 7.49 -18.25 -28.10
CA LEU A 503 6.16 -18.23 -27.51
C LEU A 503 6.18 -19.01 -26.19
N LEU A 504 5.63 -18.40 -25.13
CA LEU A 504 5.58 -18.98 -23.79
C LEU A 504 4.13 -19.02 -23.31
N PHE A 505 3.69 -20.19 -22.85
CA PHE A 505 2.37 -20.37 -22.24
C PHE A 505 2.34 -21.55 -21.25
N GLU A 506 1.31 -21.61 -20.42
CA GLU A 506 1.05 -22.69 -19.48
C GLU A 506 -0.20 -23.44 -19.92
N PHE A 507 -0.15 -24.77 -19.88
CA PHE A 507 -1.32 -25.62 -20.14
C PHE A 507 -1.73 -26.31 -18.84
N VAL A 508 -2.95 -26.10 -18.38
CA VAL A 508 -3.41 -26.50 -17.05
C VAL A 508 -4.70 -27.32 -17.11
N PRO A 509 -4.99 -28.14 -16.08
CA PRO A 509 -6.25 -28.88 -16.02
C PRO A 509 -7.48 -27.98 -16.11
N ASP A 510 -8.51 -28.40 -16.85
CA ASP A 510 -9.77 -27.65 -16.93
C ASP A 510 -10.45 -27.55 -15.55
N SER A 511 -10.90 -26.33 -15.23
CA SER A 511 -11.62 -25.99 -14.01
C SER A 511 -12.73 -25.00 -14.33
N LYS A 512 -13.88 -25.14 -13.67
CA LYS A 512 -15.10 -24.39 -13.98
C LYS A 512 -15.60 -23.60 -12.79
N PHE A 513 -15.90 -22.33 -13.03
CA PHE A 513 -16.64 -21.49 -12.09
C PHE A 513 -18.13 -21.78 -12.25
N ILE A 514 -18.77 -22.32 -11.21
CA ILE A 514 -20.19 -22.67 -11.21
C ILE A 514 -20.98 -21.48 -10.67
N ILE A 515 -21.86 -20.94 -11.51
CA ILE A 515 -22.65 -19.76 -11.20
C ILE A 515 -24.04 -20.19 -10.75
N ASN A 516 -24.46 -19.70 -9.58
CA ASN A 516 -25.84 -19.76 -9.14
C ASN A 516 -26.60 -18.52 -9.65
N PRO A 517 -27.57 -18.65 -10.58
CA PRO A 517 -28.26 -17.50 -11.17
C PRO A 517 -28.94 -16.57 -10.15
N ALA A 518 -29.41 -17.11 -9.01
CA ALA A 518 -30.06 -16.33 -7.97
C ALA A 518 -29.10 -15.41 -7.19
N GLU A 519 -27.80 -15.73 -7.20
CA GLU A 519 -26.76 -15.01 -6.44
C GLU A 519 -25.82 -14.22 -7.37
N TYR A 520 -25.84 -14.54 -8.67
CA TYR A 520 -25.00 -13.90 -9.68
C TYR A 520 -25.45 -12.49 -10.05
N TRP A 521 -26.73 -12.17 -9.90
CA TRP A 521 -27.27 -10.86 -10.24
C TRP A 521 -27.59 -10.05 -8.98
N PRO A 522 -27.46 -8.70 -9.04
CA PRO A 522 -27.91 -7.86 -7.94
C PRO A 522 -29.43 -8.00 -7.76
N SER A 523 -29.86 -8.01 -6.51
CA SER A 523 -31.26 -7.87 -6.09
C SER A 523 -31.75 -6.44 -6.32
N TYR A 524 -33.08 -6.27 -6.35
CA TYR A 524 -33.71 -5.01 -6.71
C TYR A 524 -33.28 -3.80 -5.84
N LEU A 525 -33.21 -3.99 -4.51
CA LEU A 525 -32.91 -2.92 -3.54
C LEU A 525 -31.55 -3.07 -2.86
N ASN A 526 -31.08 -4.30 -2.61
CA ASN A 526 -29.97 -4.55 -1.68
C ASN A 526 -28.64 -4.84 -2.38
N GLY A 527 -28.58 -4.73 -3.71
CA GLY A 527 -27.42 -5.22 -4.47
C GLY A 527 -27.29 -6.74 -4.32
N TYR A 528 -26.07 -7.27 -4.18
CA TYR A 528 -25.82 -8.71 -4.12
C TYR A 528 -26.08 -9.28 -2.71
N SER A 529 -26.90 -10.34 -2.60
CA SER A 529 -27.38 -10.92 -1.34
C SER A 529 -26.49 -12.02 -0.75
N SER A 530 -25.70 -12.72 -1.58
CA SER A 530 -24.83 -13.83 -1.20
C SER A 530 -23.52 -13.76 -2.00
N LYS A 531 -22.39 -14.02 -1.35
CA LYS A 531 -21.04 -14.05 -1.97
C LYS A 531 -20.38 -15.41 -1.86
N ILE A 532 -21.20 -16.46 -1.91
CA ILE A 532 -20.72 -17.84 -1.92
C ILE A 532 -20.66 -18.30 -3.38
N TYR A 533 -19.48 -18.76 -3.80
CA TYR A 533 -19.25 -19.25 -5.15
C TYR A 533 -18.73 -20.68 -5.11
N THR A 534 -19.00 -21.45 -6.16
CA THR A 534 -18.52 -22.82 -6.27
C THR A 534 -17.54 -22.93 -7.43
N ILE A 535 -16.34 -23.43 -7.16
CA ILE A 535 -15.32 -23.70 -8.19
C ILE A 535 -15.11 -25.20 -8.27
N ARG A 536 -15.30 -25.76 -9.46
CA ARG A 536 -15.08 -27.18 -9.74
C ARG A 536 -13.70 -27.37 -10.35
N THR A 537 -12.89 -28.21 -9.74
CA THR A 537 -11.53 -28.57 -10.19
C THR A 537 -11.37 -30.08 -10.35
N ARG A 538 -10.30 -30.53 -11.03
CA ARG A 538 -9.87 -31.93 -11.00
C ARG A 538 -9.22 -32.27 -9.66
N LYS A 539 -9.19 -33.54 -9.26
CA LYS A 539 -8.66 -33.98 -7.95
C LYS A 539 -7.18 -33.68 -7.69
N ASN A 540 -6.39 -33.49 -8.74
CA ASN A 540 -4.96 -33.17 -8.64
C ASN A 540 -4.70 -31.65 -8.57
N VAL A 541 -5.75 -30.85 -8.41
CA VAL A 541 -5.69 -29.39 -8.36
C VAL A 541 -6.02 -28.94 -6.95
N GLU A 542 -5.19 -28.04 -6.43
CA GLU A 542 -5.40 -27.34 -5.17
C GLU A 542 -5.56 -25.85 -5.46
N LEU A 543 -6.54 -25.23 -4.82
CA LEU A 543 -6.81 -23.80 -4.96
C LEU A 543 -6.46 -23.10 -3.66
N GLU A 544 -5.57 -22.11 -3.74
CA GLU A 544 -5.26 -21.25 -2.61
C GLU A 544 -5.75 -19.83 -2.89
N PHE A 545 -6.82 -19.40 -2.22
CA PHE A 545 -7.33 -18.05 -2.40
C PHE A 545 -6.72 -17.07 -1.41
N PHE A 546 -6.31 -15.91 -1.93
CA PHE A 546 -5.79 -14.82 -1.13
C PHE A 546 -6.91 -13.96 -0.56
N ASN A 547 -8.02 -13.78 -1.27
CA ASN A 547 -9.09 -12.87 -0.86
C ASN A 547 -10.47 -13.54 -0.58
N ALA A 548 -10.50 -14.87 -0.43
CA ALA A 548 -11.70 -15.63 -0.05
C ALA A 548 -11.41 -16.65 1.06
N GLU A 549 -12.47 -17.05 1.77
CA GLU A 549 -12.45 -18.13 2.77
C GLU A 549 -13.03 -19.40 2.15
N ASN A 550 -12.38 -20.54 2.36
CA ASN A 550 -12.92 -21.83 1.93
C ASN A 550 -13.96 -22.29 2.97
N VAL A 551 -15.22 -22.34 2.56
CA VAL A 551 -16.36 -22.70 3.43
C VAL A 551 -16.49 -24.21 3.53
N ASN A 552 -16.36 -24.91 2.40
CA ASN A 552 -16.55 -26.35 2.32
C ASN A 552 -15.95 -26.93 1.03
N GLU A 553 -15.62 -28.22 1.04
CA GLU A 553 -15.18 -28.95 -0.15
C GLU A 553 -15.99 -30.23 -0.32
N ILE A 554 -16.62 -30.39 -1.49
CA ILE A 554 -17.40 -31.58 -1.82
C ILE A 554 -16.59 -32.44 -2.79
N ASN A 555 -16.02 -33.53 -2.25
CA ASN A 555 -15.27 -34.51 -3.02
C ASN A 555 -16.19 -35.42 -3.84
N LYS A 556 -16.13 -35.35 -5.18
CA LYS A 556 -16.84 -36.23 -6.11
C LYS A 556 -15.88 -37.25 -6.74
N ARG A 557 -16.39 -38.22 -7.51
CA ARG A 557 -15.55 -39.30 -8.11
C ARG A 557 -14.36 -38.76 -8.92
N LYS A 558 -14.58 -37.74 -9.78
CA LYS A 558 -13.56 -37.16 -10.69
C LYS A 558 -13.17 -35.70 -10.39
N PHE A 559 -13.94 -35.00 -9.56
CA PHE A 559 -13.79 -33.56 -9.34
C PHE A 559 -13.92 -33.20 -7.87
N ILE A 560 -13.45 -32.00 -7.52
CA ILE A 560 -13.66 -31.37 -6.21
C ILE A 560 -14.45 -30.09 -6.47
N ASP A 561 -15.57 -29.92 -5.76
CA ASP A 561 -16.32 -28.66 -5.76
C ASP A 561 -15.91 -27.87 -4.50
N HIS A 562 -15.16 -26.79 -4.69
CA HIS A 562 -14.73 -25.88 -3.62
C HIS A 562 -15.78 -24.78 -3.45
N ILE A 563 -16.37 -24.68 -2.26
CA ILE A 563 -17.36 -23.66 -1.91
C ILE A 563 -16.63 -22.56 -1.15
N ILE A 564 -16.55 -21.38 -1.75
CA ILE A 564 -15.76 -20.26 -1.25
C ILE A 564 -16.66 -19.07 -0.93
N LYS A 565 -16.33 -18.35 0.14
CA LYS A 565 -16.98 -17.10 0.54
C LYS A 565 -16.03 -15.94 0.31
N ILE A 566 -16.45 -14.98 -0.51
CA ILE A 566 -15.64 -13.81 -0.88
C ILE A 566 -15.97 -12.63 0.04
N ASN A 567 -14.98 -11.78 0.30
CA ASN A 567 -15.17 -10.55 1.07
C ASN A 567 -16.21 -9.61 0.40
N LYS A 568 -16.95 -8.86 1.21
CA LYS A 568 -18.01 -7.94 0.79
C LYS A 568 -17.56 -6.82 -0.14
N TYR A 569 -16.28 -6.47 -0.19
CA TYR A 569 -15.76 -5.41 -1.07
C TYR A 569 -14.99 -5.91 -2.29
N ASP A 570 -14.68 -7.21 -2.36
CA ASP A 570 -13.86 -7.76 -3.44
C ASP A 570 -14.71 -8.02 -4.69
N ARG A 571 -14.33 -7.37 -5.81
CA ARG A 571 -14.88 -7.62 -7.16
C ARG A 571 -14.26 -8.84 -7.84
N PHE A 572 -13.00 -9.12 -7.53
CA PHE A 572 -12.26 -10.24 -8.09
C PHE A 572 -11.99 -11.27 -7.01
N LEU A 573 -11.89 -12.54 -7.38
CA LEU A 573 -11.34 -13.61 -6.59
C LEU A 573 -9.90 -13.85 -7.04
N ILE A 574 -8.94 -13.75 -6.12
CA ILE A 574 -7.51 -13.81 -6.41
C ILE A 574 -6.89 -14.95 -5.62
N GLY A 575 -5.98 -15.70 -6.23
CA GLY A 575 -5.30 -16.82 -5.60
C GLY A 575 -4.20 -17.46 -6.44
N GLU A 576 -3.73 -18.62 -5.99
CA GLU A 576 -2.90 -19.54 -6.74
C GLU A 576 -3.68 -20.80 -7.11
N TYR A 577 -3.50 -21.22 -8.36
CA TYR A 577 -3.96 -22.48 -8.90
C TYR A 577 -2.77 -23.43 -8.94
N LYS A 578 -2.76 -24.42 -8.04
CA LYS A 578 -1.70 -25.41 -7.93
C LYS A 578 -2.18 -26.74 -8.49
N TYR A 579 -1.34 -27.44 -9.22
CA TYR A 579 -1.68 -28.77 -9.71
C TYR A 579 -0.48 -29.70 -9.72
N LEU A 580 -0.74 -30.97 -9.41
CA LEU A 580 0.25 -32.03 -9.44
C LEU A 580 0.25 -32.70 -10.81
N PHE A 581 1.42 -32.75 -11.46
CA PHE A 581 1.65 -33.50 -12.68
C PHE A 581 3.00 -34.21 -12.61
N ASN A 582 3.02 -35.53 -12.82
CA ASN A 582 4.21 -36.39 -12.72
C ASN A 582 5.05 -36.19 -11.43
N GLY A 583 4.38 -36.02 -10.28
CA GLY A 583 5.04 -35.82 -8.98
C GLY A 583 5.57 -34.41 -8.72
N ASN A 584 5.46 -33.50 -9.69
CA ASN A 584 5.87 -32.10 -9.55
C ASN A 584 4.65 -31.20 -9.35
N ILE A 585 4.81 -30.16 -8.53
CA ILE A 585 3.78 -29.16 -8.27
C ILE A 585 4.02 -27.95 -9.15
N PHE A 586 3.07 -27.65 -10.03
CA PHE A 586 3.02 -26.42 -10.81
C PHE A 586 2.10 -25.43 -10.14
N LYS A 587 2.36 -24.13 -10.32
CA LYS A 587 1.53 -23.07 -9.77
C LYS A 587 1.36 -21.94 -10.78
N THR A 588 0.16 -21.38 -10.83
CA THR A 588 -0.13 -20.19 -11.62
C THR A 588 -1.08 -19.27 -10.88
N SER A 589 -1.01 -17.97 -11.15
CA SER A 589 -1.86 -16.98 -10.45
C SER A 589 -3.24 -16.92 -11.09
N ILE A 590 -4.29 -16.73 -10.28
CA ILE A 590 -5.66 -16.57 -10.75
C ILE A 590 -6.28 -15.25 -10.26
N LYS A 591 -6.99 -14.54 -11.15
CA LYS A 591 -7.84 -13.36 -10.88
C LYS A 591 -9.16 -13.54 -11.61
N ILE A 592 -10.20 -13.99 -10.93
CA ILE A 592 -11.53 -14.28 -11.50
C ILE A 592 -12.49 -13.13 -11.17
N ASN A 593 -13.23 -12.59 -12.13
CA ASN A 593 -14.28 -11.61 -11.83
C ASN A 593 -15.52 -12.33 -11.27
N VAL A 594 -15.98 -11.92 -10.08
CA VAL A 594 -17.11 -12.56 -9.40
C VAL A 594 -18.37 -11.71 -9.37
N LEU A 595 -18.26 -10.40 -9.65
CA LEU A 595 -19.42 -9.50 -9.74
C LEU A 595 -19.61 -9.06 -11.21
N PRO A 596 -20.65 -9.52 -11.91
CA PRO A 596 -20.85 -9.21 -13.33
C PRO A 596 -21.07 -7.74 -13.62
N ILE A 597 -21.58 -6.99 -12.65
CA ILE A 597 -21.83 -5.56 -12.77
C ILE A 597 -21.62 -4.86 -11.43
N VAL A 598 -20.84 -3.79 -11.44
CA VAL A 598 -20.64 -2.85 -10.33
C VAL A 598 -20.78 -1.43 -10.87
N TRP A 599 -21.12 -0.48 -10.00
CA TRP A 599 -21.34 0.90 -10.40
C TRP A 599 -20.66 1.87 -9.45
N GLY A 600 -20.30 3.05 -9.92
CA GLY A 600 -19.70 4.13 -9.14
C GLY A 600 -20.18 5.48 -9.65
N ILE A 601 -20.04 6.53 -8.84
CA ILE A 601 -20.32 7.90 -9.26
C ILE A 601 -19.02 8.69 -9.20
N MET A 602 -18.77 9.51 -10.22
CA MET A 602 -17.56 10.32 -10.38
C MET A 602 -17.94 11.76 -10.71
N GLU A 603 -17.24 12.73 -10.13
CA GLU A 603 -17.33 14.16 -10.45
C GLU A 603 -16.16 14.62 -11.34
N ASP A 604 -16.25 15.83 -11.93
CA ASP A 604 -15.21 16.38 -12.81
C ASP A 604 -13.88 16.71 -12.09
N GLU A 605 -13.88 16.78 -10.75
CA GLU A 605 -12.67 17.05 -9.94
C GLU A 605 -11.91 15.74 -9.64
N ASN A 606 -10.57 15.78 -9.63
CA ASN A 606 -9.69 14.60 -9.67
C ASN A 606 -9.95 13.60 -8.51
N GLU A 607 -10.64 12.50 -8.82
CA GLU A 607 -11.05 11.53 -7.80
C GLU A 607 -10.57 10.09 -8.08
N VAL A 608 -10.26 9.40 -6.99
CA VAL A 608 -10.07 7.96 -6.94
C VAL A 608 -11.42 7.32 -7.21
N ILE A 609 -11.49 6.40 -8.18
CA ILE A 609 -12.77 5.78 -8.55
C ILE A 609 -13.05 4.62 -7.60
N GLU A 610 -14.15 4.73 -6.86
CA GLU A 610 -14.62 3.67 -5.97
C GLU A 610 -15.91 3.05 -6.54
N TYR A 611 -15.77 1.83 -7.08
CA TYR A 611 -16.92 1.04 -7.48
C TYR A 611 -17.59 0.43 -6.25
N THR A 612 -18.91 0.52 -6.22
CA THR A 612 -19.77 -0.12 -5.24
C THR A 612 -20.70 -1.13 -5.92
N ASN A 613 -21.29 -1.96 -5.09
CA ASN A 613 -22.36 -2.88 -5.45
C ASN A 613 -23.65 -2.60 -4.66
N LYS A 614 -23.75 -1.40 -4.08
CA LYS A 614 -24.86 -0.92 -3.24
C LYS A 614 -25.52 0.32 -3.85
N VAL A 615 -26.80 0.51 -3.52
CA VAL A 615 -27.58 1.67 -3.96
C VAL A 615 -27.06 2.94 -3.31
N TYR A 616 -26.82 3.99 -4.10
CA TYR A 616 -26.56 5.32 -3.59
C TYR A 616 -27.85 6.00 -3.14
N THR A 617 -27.80 6.77 -2.06
CA THR A 617 -28.93 7.61 -1.63
C THR A 617 -28.47 9.05 -1.55
N PHE A 618 -29.18 9.95 -2.23
CA PHE A 618 -28.85 11.37 -2.31
C PHE A 618 -30.02 12.25 -1.88
N THR A 619 -29.69 13.32 -1.17
CA THR A 619 -30.60 14.41 -0.78
C THR A 619 -30.54 15.57 -1.78
N LEU A 620 -31.56 16.45 -1.79
CA LEU A 620 -31.54 17.68 -2.60
C LEU A 620 -30.31 18.55 -2.39
N GLN A 621 -29.82 18.63 -1.15
CA GLN A 621 -28.66 19.45 -0.82
C GLN A 621 -27.38 18.86 -1.41
N GLU A 622 -27.21 17.54 -1.31
CA GLU A 622 -26.11 16.82 -1.98
C GLU A 622 -26.21 16.93 -3.50
N LEU A 623 -27.44 16.83 -4.05
CA LEU A 623 -27.69 17.00 -5.48
C LEU A 623 -27.27 18.36 -6.01
N SER A 624 -27.45 19.43 -5.22
CA SER A 624 -27.07 20.79 -5.61
C SER A 624 -25.55 21.04 -5.59
N ASN A 625 -24.79 20.15 -4.94
CA ASN A 625 -23.34 20.28 -4.84
C ASN A 625 -22.59 19.57 -5.97
N PHE A 626 -23.20 18.59 -6.64
CA PHE A 626 -22.55 17.84 -7.72
C PHE A 626 -22.18 18.72 -8.90
N ARG A 627 -20.92 18.63 -9.36
CA ARG A 627 -20.46 19.26 -10.60
C ARG A 627 -20.28 18.22 -11.70
N ASN A 628 -21.20 18.21 -12.67
CA ASN A 628 -21.23 17.29 -13.82
C ASN A 628 -21.01 15.81 -13.43
N PRO A 629 -21.87 15.24 -12.57
CA PRO A 629 -21.69 13.86 -12.12
C PRO A 629 -21.92 12.85 -13.25
N TYR A 630 -21.10 11.81 -13.25
CA TYR A 630 -21.23 10.65 -14.13
C TYR A 630 -21.49 9.38 -13.32
N LEU A 631 -22.38 8.54 -13.84
CA LEU A 631 -22.54 7.16 -13.38
C LEU A 631 -21.64 6.26 -14.23
N LEU A 632 -20.75 5.53 -13.57
CA LEU A 632 -19.84 4.57 -14.17
C LEU A 632 -20.34 3.15 -13.90
N PHE A 633 -20.35 2.31 -14.92
CA PHE A 633 -20.49 0.87 -14.80
C PHE A 633 -19.20 0.19 -15.19
N ALA A 634 -18.86 -0.88 -14.48
CA ALA A 634 -17.85 -1.82 -14.92
C ALA A 634 -18.46 -3.21 -15.04
N PHE A 635 -18.26 -3.83 -16.20
CA PHE A 635 -18.86 -5.10 -16.57
C PHE A 635 -17.87 -6.26 -16.38
N GLY A 636 -18.43 -7.45 -16.23
CA GLY A 636 -17.72 -8.69 -15.93
C GLY A 636 -18.52 -9.91 -16.34
N PHE A 637 -19.29 -9.78 -17.42
CA PHE A 637 -20.25 -10.79 -17.82
C PHE A 637 -19.52 -12.07 -18.24
N ILE A 638 -19.89 -13.17 -17.61
CA ILE A 638 -19.59 -14.50 -18.13
C ILE A 638 -20.67 -14.80 -19.17
N ASN A 639 -20.30 -15.40 -20.31
CA ASN A 639 -21.10 -15.58 -21.54
C ASN A 639 -22.45 -16.36 -21.41
N LEU A 640 -22.97 -16.53 -20.19
CA LEU A 640 -24.15 -17.32 -19.86
C LEU A 640 -25.48 -16.73 -20.34
N ASN A 641 -25.58 -15.39 -20.47
CA ASN A 641 -26.86 -14.71 -20.72
C ASN A 641 -26.88 -13.77 -21.92
N ASP A 642 -25.78 -13.66 -22.68
CA ASP A 642 -25.67 -12.86 -23.91
C ASP A 642 -26.33 -11.47 -23.76
N ILE A 643 -25.85 -10.73 -22.75
CA ILE A 643 -26.38 -9.41 -22.41
C ILE A 643 -26.02 -8.44 -23.54
N GLN A 644 -27.04 -7.82 -24.13
CA GLN A 644 -26.85 -6.92 -25.26
C GLN A 644 -27.05 -5.46 -24.94
N ARG A 645 -28.03 -5.15 -24.07
CA ARG A 645 -28.46 -3.78 -23.81
C ARG A 645 -28.68 -3.52 -22.33
N LEU A 646 -28.47 -2.28 -21.95
CA LEU A 646 -28.72 -1.74 -20.62
C LEU A 646 -29.78 -0.65 -20.75
N LYS A 647 -30.90 -0.83 -20.03
CA LYS A 647 -32.01 0.11 -19.95
C LYS A 647 -31.91 0.90 -18.65
N ILE A 648 -31.97 2.22 -18.73
CA ILE A 648 -31.89 3.15 -17.59
C ILE A 648 -33.23 3.87 -17.51
N GLU A 649 -33.88 3.81 -16.36
CA GLU A 649 -35.17 4.43 -16.13
C GLU A 649 -35.12 5.27 -14.86
N LEU A 650 -35.50 6.55 -14.99
CA LEU A 650 -35.85 7.37 -13.83
C LEU A 650 -37.32 7.13 -13.53
N VAL A 651 -37.61 6.58 -12.35
CA VAL A 651 -38.98 6.30 -11.91
C VAL A 651 -39.33 7.14 -10.68
N ASP A 652 -40.58 7.55 -10.59
CA ASP A 652 -41.11 8.25 -9.42
C ASP A 652 -41.63 7.28 -8.33
N ASN A 653 -42.18 7.87 -7.26
CA ASN A 653 -42.70 7.16 -6.10
C ASN A 653 -43.93 6.26 -6.37
N GLU A 654 -44.57 6.42 -7.54
CA GLU A 654 -45.69 5.62 -8.06
C GLU A 654 -45.22 4.61 -9.13
N GLN A 655 -43.89 4.47 -9.31
CA GLN A 655 -43.25 3.66 -10.35
C GLN A 655 -43.54 4.11 -11.78
N LYS A 656 -44.00 5.35 -11.98
CA LYS A 656 -44.13 5.91 -13.31
C LYS A 656 -42.75 6.28 -13.83
N ILE A 657 -42.48 5.87 -15.06
CA ILE A 657 -41.21 6.18 -15.75
C ILE A 657 -41.30 7.62 -16.24
N LEU A 658 -40.37 8.47 -15.77
CA LEU A 658 -40.23 9.86 -16.19
C LEU A 658 -39.26 10.01 -17.36
N LEU A 659 -38.15 9.27 -17.31
CA LEU A 659 -37.12 9.28 -18.34
C LEU A 659 -36.63 7.86 -18.57
N GLN A 660 -36.38 7.50 -19.82
CA GLN A 660 -35.89 6.18 -20.21
C GLN A 660 -34.86 6.29 -21.33
N ASN A 661 -33.70 5.69 -21.11
CA ASN A 661 -32.63 5.56 -22.11
C ASN A 661 -32.25 4.08 -22.24
N GLU A 662 -31.86 3.67 -23.45
CA GLU A 662 -31.37 2.31 -23.72
C GLU A 662 -30.03 2.37 -24.45
N ILE A 663 -29.07 1.56 -24.02
CA ILE A 663 -27.68 1.61 -24.49
C ILE A 663 -27.21 0.19 -24.83
N PHE A 664 -26.59 0.02 -26.00
CA PHE A 664 -25.94 -1.24 -26.38
C PHE A 664 -24.61 -1.40 -25.63
N ILE A 665 -24.41 -2.57 -25.02
CA ILE A 665 -23.26 -2.89 -24.15
C ILE A 665 -22.50 -4.16 -24.56
N VAL A 666 -22.82 -4.77 -25.72
CA VAL A 666 -22.09 -5.93 -26.24
C VAL A 666 -20.61 -5.58 -26.43
N GLY A 667 -19.72 -6.38 -25.84
CA GLY A 667 -18.27 -6.23 -25.97
C GLY A 667 -17.69 -5.02 -25.22
N LYS A 668 -18.48 -4.32 -24.41
CA LYS A 668 -17.99 -3.21 -23.57
C LYS A 668 -17.49 -3.73 -22.22
N GLU A 669 -16.34 -3.25 -21.76
CA GLU A 669 -15.81 -3.52 -20.41
C GLU A 669 -16.40 -2.58 -19.35
N GLY A 670 -16.92 -1.43 -19.76
CA GLY A 670 -17.53 -0.42 -18.91
C GLY A 670 -18.47 0.51 -19.67
N LEU A 671 -19.13 1.40 -18.94
CA LEU A 671 -20.04 2.40 -19.50
C LEU A 671 -20.10 3.64 -18.61
N ARG A 672 -20.00 4.83 -19.21
CA ARG A 672 -20.19 6.12 -18.56
C ARG A 672 -21.50 6.76 -19.01
N ILE A 673 -22.29 7.21 -18.05
CA ILE A 673 -23.57 7.90 -18.30
C ILE A 673 -23.56 9.25 -17.58
N PRO A 674 -23.76 10.37 -18.29
CA PRO A 674 -23.93 11.67 -17.65
C PRO A 674 -25.23 11.68 -16.86
N LEU A 675 -25.17 12.08 -15.57
CA LEU A 675 -26.34 12.15 -14.72
C LEU A 675 -27.11 13.48 -14.87
N ASN A 676 -26.51 14.49 -15.49
CA ASN A 676 -27.10 15.83 -15.66
C ASN A 676 -28.54 15.82 -16.19
N THR A 677 -28.83 15.00 -17.22
CA THR A 677 -30.18 14.91 -17.79
C THR A 677 -31.21 14.37 -16.78
N TYR A 678 -30.82 13.38 -15.98
CA TYR A 678 -31.68 12.79 -14.95
C TYR A 678 -31.87 13.77 -13.77
N LEU A 679 -30.80 14.45 -13.36
CA LEU A 679 -30.84 15.46 -12.31
C LEU A 679 -31.71 16.66 -12.69
N PHE A 680 -31.62 17.10 -13.95
CA PHE A 680 -32.48 18.15 -14.50
C PHE A 680 -33.95 17.73 -14.48
N GLU A 681 -34.26 16.50 -14.86
CA GLU A 681 -35.63 15.98 -14.82
C GLU A 681 -36.17 15.91 -13.38
N ILE A 682 -35.33 15.49 -12.43
CA ILE A 682 -35.67 15.50 -10.99
C ILE A 682 -35.96 16.93 -10.52
N GLN A 683 -35.12 17.90 -10.88
CA GLN A 683 -35.28 19.31 -10.51
C GLN A 683 -36.56 19.92 -11.08
N ASN A 684 -36.92 19.61 -12.33
CA ASN A 684 -38.13 20.14 -12.97
C ASN A 684 -39.43 19.51 -12.44
N ASN A 685 -39.38 18.29 -11.91
CA ASN A 685 -40.54 17.61 -11.33
C ASN A 685 -40.69 17.84 -9.81
N THR A 686 -39.97 18.81 -9.22
CA THR A 686 -40.03 19.13 -7.77
C THR A 686 -41.32 19.85 -7.31
N TYR A 687 -42.31 20.05 -8.19
CA TYR A 687 -43.61 20.67 -7.83
C TYR A 687 -44.49 19.78 -6.93
N THR A 688 -44.15 18.49 -6.77
CA THR A 688 -44.81 17.58 -5.83
C THR A 688 -44.11 17.59 -4.47
N SER A 689 -44.87 17.69 -3.38
CA SER A 689 -44.42 17.80 -1.99
C SER A 689 -43.56 16.64 -1.44
N THR A 690 -43.28 15.61 -2.24
CA THR A 690 -42.47 14.43 -1.86
C THR A 690 -41.51 14.04 -2.99
N LEU A 691 -40.25 14.45 -2.90
CA LEU A 691 -39.19 13.99 -3.80
C LEU A 691 -38.77 12.57 -3.39
N ASP A 692 -39.03 11.58 -4.24
CA ASP A 692 -38.60 10.18 -4.11
C ASP A 692 -38.53 9.56 -5.51
N PHE A 693 -37.36 9.66 -6.14
CA PHE A 693 -37.07 9.14 -7.48
C PHE A 693 -36.02 8.04 -7.41
N HIS A 694 -36.19 6.97 -8.21
CA HIS A 694 -35.21 5.88 -8.29
C HIS A 694 -34.60 5.83 -9.70
N LEU A 695 -33.28 5.67 -9.76
CA LEU A 695 -32.57 5.35 -10.99
C LEU A 695 -32.46 3.83 -11.10
N ARG A 696 -33.33 3.27 -11.94
CA ARG A 696 -33.49 1.83 -12.16
C ARG A 696 -32.72 1.39 -13.40
N ILE A 697 -32.04 0.25 -13.30
CA ILE A 697 -31.27 -0.37 -14.37
C ILE A 697 -31.83 -1.75 -14.67
N SER A 698 -32.09 -2.04 -15.95
CA SER A 698 -32.48 -3.37 -16.42
C SER A 698 -31.52 -3.87 -17.49
N LEU A 699 -31.05 -5.11 -17.34
CA LEU A 699 -30.19 -5.78 -18.34
C LEU A 699 -31.03 -6.63 -19.28
N VAL A 700 -30.83 -6.46 -20.59
CA VAL A 700 -31.61 -7.10 -21.65
C VAL A 700 -30.71 -7.99 -22.50
N ASN A 701 -31.13 -9.23 -22.73
CA ASN A 701 -30.40 -10.19 -23.56
C ASN A 701 -30.76 -10.11 -25.06
N SER A 702 -30.10 -10.91 -25.89
CA SER A 702 -30.34 -11.00 -27.33
C SER A 702 -31.75 -11.44 -27.75
N LYS A 703 -32.54 -12.00 -26.82
CA LYS A 703 -33.95 -12.37 -27.02
C LYS A 703 -34.93 -11.29 -26.54
N GLU A 704 -34.43 -10.09 -26.27
CA GLU A 704 -35.18 -8.95 -25.72
C GLU A 704 -35.86 -9.22 -24.36
N LYS A 705 -35.35 -10.20 -23.60
CA LYS A 705 -35.84 -10.49 -22.25
C LYS A 705 -35.00 -9.77 -21.20
N ILE A 706 -35.67 -9.19 -20.22
CA ILE A 706 -35.04 -8.62 -19.02
C ILE A 706 -34.48 -9.77 -18.18
N VAL A 707 -33.18 -9.77 -17.96
CA VAL A 707 -32.45 -10.78 -17.16
C VAL A 707 -32.48 -10.42 -15.68
N THR A 708 -32.27 -9.14 -15.35
CA THR A 708 -32.37 -8.61 -13.99
C THR A 708 -32.72 -7.13 -14.02
N THR A 709 -33.27 -6.62 -12.91
CA THR A 709 -33.57 -5.20 -12.70
C THR A 709 -33.20 -4.81 -11.27
N PHE A 710 -32.49 -3.70 -11.11
CA PHE A 710 -31.99 -3.22 -9.82
C PHE A 710 -31.85 -1.70 -9.81
N ILE A 711 -31.83 -1.12 -8.61
CA ILE A 711 -31.64 0.32 -8.41
C ILE A 711 -30.15 0.59 -8.22
N VAL A 712 -29.67 1.72 -8.75
CA VAL A 712 -28.29 2.18 -8.53
C VAL A 712 -28.22 3.47 -7.71
N ALA A 713 -29.24 4.32 -7.79
CA ALA A 713 -29.35 5.54 -7.02
C ALA A 713 -30.81 5.84 -6.65
N ARG A 714 -31.02 6.42 -5.47
CA ARG A 714 -32.29 6.94 -4.97
C ARG A 714 -32.12 8.41 -4.58
N PHE A 715 -33.00 9.26 -5.10
CA PHE A 715 -33.02 10.69 -4.84
C PHE A 715 -34.24 11.01 -3.99
N GLN A 716 -34.04 11.53 -2.79
CA GLN A 716 -35.14 11.77 -1.85
C GLN A 716 -34.97 13.04 -1.02
N ASN A 717 -36.07 13.57 -0.48
CA ASN A 717 -36.03 14.65 0.51
C ASN A 717 -35.46 14.15 1.85
N GLU A 718 -34.81 15.03 2.60
CA GLU A 718 -34.45 14.78 4.00
C GLU A 718 -35.73 14.59 4.82
N ILE A 719 -35.77 13.58 5.69
CA ILE A 719 -36.91 13.35 6.59
C ILE A 719 -36.80 14.33 7.76
N ILE A 720 -37.59 15.40 7.74
CA ILE A 720 -37.61 16.41 8.79
C ILE A 720 -38.82 16.18 9.69
N ILE A 721 -38.56 15.82 10.94
CA ILE A 721 -39.60 15.53 11.93
C ILE A 721 -39.83 16.76 12.82
N LYS A 722 -41.07 17.26 12.82
CA LYS A 722 -41.50 18.44 13.57
C LYS A 722 -42.63 18.09 14.53
N ASN A 723 -42.83 18.95 15.53
CA ASN A 723 -43.99 18.96 16.45
C ASN A 723 -44.37 17.61 17.08
N CYS A 724 -43.38 16.75 17.33
CA CYS A 724 -43.63 15.43 17.88
C CYS A 724 -44.16 15.48 19.32
N LYS A 725 -45.23 14.73 19.57
CA LYS A 725 -45.97 14.65 20.84
C LYS A 725 -46.38 13.20 21.09
N TYR A 726 -46.70 12.89 22.34
CA TYR A 726 -47.25 11.60 22.70
C TYR A 726 -48.39 11.77 23.70
N ASN A 727 -49.39 10.90 23.60
CA ASN A 727 -50.42 10.70 24.61
C ASN A 727 -50.24 9.31 25.22
N LYS A 728 -50.51 9.19 26.52
CA LYS A 728 -50.43 7.92 27.22
C LYS A 728 -51.80 7.56 27.79
N HIS A 729 -52.31 6.40 27.41
CA HIS A 729 -53.45 5.72 28.02
C HIS A 729 -52.94 4.59 28.92
N ASP A 730 -53.82 3.92 29.66
CA ASP A 730 -53.39 2.95 30.69
C ASP A 730 -52.51 1.84 30.10
N ASP A 731 -52.86 1.31 28.91
CA ASP A 731 -52.13 0.23 28.25
C ASP A 731 -51.40 0.65 26.96
N GLU A 732 -51.59 1.87 26.45
CA GLU A 732 -51.09 2.29 25.15
C GLU A 732 -50.39 3.66 25.16
N ILE A 733 -49.37 3.80 24.32
CA ILE A 733 -48.69 5.06 24.02
C ILE A 733 -48.97 5.40 22.57
N VAL A 734 -49.62 6.53 22.33
CA VAL A 734 -49.88 7.04 20.97
C VAL A 734 -48.91 8.19 20.70
N ILE A 735 -48.00 8.01 19.75
CA ILE A 735 -47.02 9.01 19.32
C ILE A 735 -47.51 9.61 18.00
N TYR A 736 -47.53 10.94 17.91
CA TYR A 736 -47.92 11.67 16.71
C TYR A 736 -46.90 12.75 16.40
N TRP A 737 -46.61 12.95 15.12
CA TRP A 737 -45.66 13.96 14.65
C TRP A 737 -46.11 14.60 13.34
N GLU A 738 -45.45 15.70 13.00
CA GLU A 738 -45.51 16.30 11.68
C GLU A 738 -44.22 15.92 10.94
N GLU A 739 -44.31 15.57 9.67
CA GLU A 739 -43.19 15.12 8.86
C GLU A 739 -43.18 15.87 7.53
N GLU A 740 -42.00 16.36 7.16
CA GLU A 740 -41.70 16.81 5.80
C GLU A 740 -40.74 15.78 5.18
N GLY A 741 -41.06 15.29 3.98
CA GLY A 741 -40.28 14.25 3.31
C GLY A 741 -41.13 13.07 2.79
N PRO A 742 -40.51 11.96 2.38
CA PRO A 742 -41.16 10.86 1.65
C PRO A 742 -42.17 10.03 2.45
N MET A 743 -42.26 10.15 3.78
CA MET A 743 -43.19 9.40 4.64
C MET A 743 -43.23 7.88 4.35
N ARG A 744 -42.07 7.27 4.09
CA ARG A 744 -41.94 5.83 3.85
C ARG A 744 -40.74 5.21 4.56
N GLY A 745 -40.86 3.93 4.93
CA GLY A 745 -39.78 3.15 5.56
C GLY A 745 -39.24 3.86 6.79
N ARG A 746 -40.05 3.96 7.84
CA ARG A 746 -39.68 4.63 9.11
C ARG A 746 -39.88 3.66 10.27
N GLU A 747 -39.13 3.88 11.33
CA GLU A 747 -39.28 3.18 12.59
C GLU A 747 -39.26 4.15 13.77
N ILE A 748 -39.91 3.74 14.85
CA ILE A 748 -39.79 4.36 16.17
C ILE A 748 -38.87 3.49 17.01
N VAL A 749 -37.73 4.06 17.39
CA VAL A 749 -36.75 3.46 18.29
C VAL A 749 -36.97 4.01 19.69
N MET A 750 -37.34 3.17 20.65
CA MET A 750 -37.54 3.55 22.05
C MET A 750 -36.38 3.06 22.93
N VAL A 751 -35.71 3.98 23.62
CA VAL A 751 -34.55 3.71 24.48
C VAL A 751 -34.91 3.90 25.94
N ASN A 752 -34.60 2.91 26.80
CA ASN A 752 -34.83 3.00 28.23
C ASN A 752 -33.69 3.75 28.95
N PHE A 753 -33.95 4.98 29.39
CA PHE A 753 -32.97 5.82 30.09
C PHE A 753 -32.77 5.45 31.57
N LEU A 754 -33.57 4.56 32.14
CA LEU A 754 -33.33 4.01 33.48
C LEU A 754 -32.54 2.70 33.45
N LYS A 755 -32.59 1.99 32.33
CA LYS A 755 -31.91 0.72 32.08
C LYS A 755 -31.31 0.70 30.67
N PRO A 756 -30.28 1.52 30.40
CA PRO A 756 -29.70 1.65 29.05
C PRO A 756 -28.94 0.43 28.55
N TRP A 757 -28.73 -0.58 29.39
CA TRP A 757 -28.19 -1.89 29.01
C TRP A 757 -29.26 -2.83 28.45
N LEU A 758 -30.54 -2.43 28.43
CA LEU A 758 -31.56 -3.14 27.68
C LEU A 758 -31.51 -2.69 26.21
N PRO A 759 -31.67 -3.60 25.25
CA PRO A 759 -31.75 -3.22 23.84
C PRO A 759 -32.94 -2.27 23.63
N PRO A 760 -32.81 -1.21 22.79
CA PRO A 760 -33.95 -0.44 22.33
C PRO A 760 -35.03 -1.29 21.69
N TYR A 761 -36.25 -0.77 21.77
CA TYR A 761 -37.40 -1.35 21.08
C TYR A 761 -37.60 -0.67 19.74
N HIS A 762 -37.78 -1.47 18.70
CA HIS A 762 -38.00 -1.01 17.33
C HIS A 762 -39.44 -1.29 16.91
N PHE A 763 -40.14 -0.25 16.45
CA PHE A 763 -41.51 -0.35 15.97
C PHE A 763 -41.59 0.22 14.56
N LYS A 764 -41.92 -0.62 13.58
CA LYS A 764 -42.13 -0.16 12.20
C LYS A 764 -43.33 0.75 12.12
N VAL A 765 -43.20 1.85 11.37
CA VAL A 765 -44.29 2.77 11.08
C VAL A 765 -44.80 2.48 9.69
N GLU A 766 -46.12 2.29 9.56
CA GLU A 766 -46.74 2.11 8.25
C GLU A 766 -46.56 3.36 7.36
N ASP A 767 -46.33 3.11 6.08
CA ASP A 767 -46.15 4.16 5.06
C ASP A 767 -47.31 5.17 5.08
N LYS A 768 -46.96 6.46 4.94
CA LYS A 768 -47.86 7.62 4.97
C LYS A 768 -48.52 7.95 6.31
N LEU A 769 -48.36 7.12 7.35
CA LEU A 769 -48.82 7.47 8.69
C LEU A 769 -47.78 8.32 9.44
N THR A 770 -48.27 9.32 10.18
CA THR A 770 -47.49 10.12 11.14
C THR A 770 -48.00 9.94 12.58
N VAL A 771 -48.63 8.79 12.81
CA VAL A 771 -49.10 8.33 14.12
C VAL A 771 -48.72 6.87 14.31
N ALA A 772 -48.31 6.50 15.52
CA ALA A 772 -48.01 5.13 15.89
C ALA A 772 -48.54 4.82 17.29
N THR A 773 -49.15 3.64 17.44
CA THR A 773 -49.66 3.15 18.73
C THR A 773 -48.79 2.00 19.20
N ILE A 774 -48.23 2.16 20.41
CA ILE A 774 -47.32 1.19 21.03
C ILE A 774 -47.96 0.71 22.32
N ARG A 775 -48.19 -0.60 22.45
CA ARG A 775 -48.71 -1.17 23.70
C ARG A 775 -47.61 -1.24 24.76
N THR A 776 -47.96 -0.86 25.99
CA THR A 776 -47.00 -0.72 27.11
C THR A 776 -46.61 -2.03 27.75
N ASP A 777 -47.38 -3.11 27.54
CA ASP A 777 -47.10 -4.47 27.98
C ASP A 777 -45.85 -5.07 27.34
N PHE A 778 -45.48 -4.63 26.14
CA PHE A 778 -44.22 -5.00 25.48
C PHE A 778 -42.99 -4.27 26.05
N LEU A 779 -43.18 -3.19 26.81
CA LEU A 779 -42.09 -2.35 27.30
C LEU A 779 -41.72 -2.69 28.74
N ALA A 780 -40.42 -2.89 29.00
CA ALA A 780 -39.92 -3.03 30.37
C ALA A 780 -40.20 -1.76 31.22
N PRO A 781 -40.34 -1.85 32.55
CA PRO A 781 -40.53 -0.69 33.41
C PRO A 781 -39.37 0.31 33.29
N GLY A 782 -39.68 1.59 33.06
CA GLY A 782 -38.63 2.55 32.72
C GLY A 782 -39.10 3.97 32.40
N ILE A 783 -38.13 4.81 32.08
CA ILE A 783 -38.36 6.11 31.45
C ILE A 783 -37.76 6.02 30.05
N TYR A 784 -38.61 6.15 29.04
CA TYR A 784 -38.21 6.05 27.65
C TYR A 784 -38.09 7.42 27.01
N LYS A 785 -37.09 7.56 26.16
CA LYS A 785 -37.10 8.51 25.05
C LYS A 785 -37.27 7.72 23.77
N TYR A 786 -37.77 8.39 22.75
CA TYR A 786 -37.97 7.78 21.44
C TYR A 786 -37.30 8.63 20.37
N LEU A 787 -36.85 7.95 19.32
CA LEU A 787 -36.37 8.52 18.08
C LEU A 787 -37.24 7.98 16.94
N ILE A 788 -37.85 8.85 16.15
CA ILE A 788 -38.38 8.46 14.84
C ILE A 788 -37.24 8.62 13.83
N GLN A 789 -36.93 7.56 13.09
CA GLN A 789 -35.86 7.53 12.09
C GLN A 789 -36.31 6.74 10.85
N LYS A 790 -35.53 6.81 9.76
CA LYS A 790 -35.72 5.90 8.62
C LYS A 790 -35.53 4.47 9.13
N GLU A 791 -36.40 3.56 8.71
CA GLU A 791 -36.23 2.12 8.88
C GLU A 791 -34.82 1.82 8.39
N SER A 792 -34.02 1.29 9.30
CA SER A 792 -32.62 1.01 9.04
C SER A 792 -32.50 0.12 7.79
N GLU A 793 -32.16 0.71 6.64
CA GLU A 793 -31.57 -0.01 5.50
C GLU A 793 -30.22 -0.66 5.90
N ASN A 794 -29.76 -0.41 7.13
CA ASN A 794 -28.65 -1.06 7.80
C ASN A 794 -29.03 -2.47 8.29
N LEU A 795 -29.01 -3.44 7.37
CA LEU A 795 -28.48 -4.78 7.71
C LEU A 795 -26.94 -4.76 7.94
N PHE A 796 -26.34 -3.57 8.06
CA PHE A 796 -24.90 -3.33 8.22
C PHE A 796 -24.63 -2.21 9.23
N PHE A 797 -24.87 -2.48 10.51
CA PHE A 797 -23.85 -2.15 11.49
C PHE A 797 -22.94 -3.40 11.57
N GLU A 798 -21.99 -3.50 10.65
CA GLU A 798 -20.82 -4.39 10.83
C GLU A 798 -19.68 -3.67 11.59
N GLU A 799 -20.04 -2.68 12.40
CA GLU A 799 -19.41 -2.52 13.69
C GLU A 799 -20.52 -2.75 14.71
N GLU A 800 -20.33 -3.71 15.61
CA GLU A 800 -21.19 -3.87 16.78
C GLU A 800 -21.03 -2.61 17.66
N GLU A 801 -21.71 -1.52 17.30
CA GLU A 801 -21.96 -0.42 18.22
C GLU A 801 -23.12 -0.84 19.10
N SER A 802 -23.02 -0.69 20.42
CA SER A 802 -24.22 -0.80 21.25
C SER A 802 -25.25 0.21 20.72
N GLU A 803 -26.51 -0.18 20.54
CA GLU A 803 -27.52 0.63 19.82
C GLU A 803 -27.76 2.02 20.48
N VAL A 804 -27.36 2.18 21.73
CA VAL A 804 -27.34 3.48 22.45
C VAL A 804 -26.25 4.43 21.91
N CYS A 805 -25.15 3.90 21.35
CA CYS A 805 -24.02 4.63 20.76
C CYS A 805 -24.30 5.15 19.35
N THR A 806 -25.31 4.66 18.64
CA THR A 806 -25.60 5.09 17.26
C THR A 806 -26.58 6.27 17.22
N LEU A 807 -27.46 6.38 18.21
CA LEU A 807 -28.58 7.33 18.21
C LEU A 807 -28.15 8.79 18.47
N ASN A 808 -28.43 9.66 17.51
CA ASN A 808 -28.18 11.11 17.58
C ASN A 808 -29.51 11.87 17.75
N ASN A 809 -29.60 12.68 18.82
CA ASN A 809 -30.79 13.47 19.19
C ASN A 809 -32.04 12.62 19.52
N PHE A 810 -32.95 13.14 20.34
CA PHE A 810 -34.23 12.48 20.67
C PHE A 810 -35.35 13.49 20.52
N GLN A 811 -36.54 13.08 20.07
CA GLN A 811 -37.70 13.98 20.08
C GLN A 811 -38.10 14.33 21.52
N ARG A 812 -38.81 15.47 21.69
CA ARG A 812 -39.16 16.01 23.01
C ARG A 812 -40.23 15.15 23.70
N GLY A 813 -39.90 14.61 24.88
CA GLY A 813 -40.84 13.88 25.74
C GLY A 813 -40.15 12.87 26.66
N LEU A 814 -40.79 12.49 27.78
CA LEU A 814 -40.32 11.43 28.69
C LEU A 814 -41.47 10.48 28.99
N ILE A 815 -41.46 9.30 28.39
CA ILE A 815 -42.54 8.32 28.55
C ILE A 815 -42.24 7.44 29.77
N LYS A 816 -43.12 7.45 30.76
CA LYS A 816 -42.98 6.63 31.98
C LYS A 816 -43.82 5.37 31.88
N VAL A 817 -43.17 4.21 31.87
CA VAL A 817 -43.81 2.89 31.90
C VAL A 817 -43.68 2.33 33.32
N LYS A 818 -44.81 1.91 33.91
CA LYS A 818 -44.88 1.26 35.23
C LYS A 818 -45.07 -0.25 35.00
N GLY A 819 -44.46 -1.09 35.82
CA GLY A 819 -44.71 -2.53 35.80
C GLY A 819 -44.24 -3.19 37.08
N GLU A 820 -44.38 -4.52 37.15
CA GLU A 820 -44.10 -5.32 38.34
C GLU A 820 -42.61 -5.28 38.72
N LYS A 821 -42.34 -5.25 40.03
CA LYS A 821 -40.98 -5.26 40.57
C LYS A 821 -40.39 -6.65 40.42
N LYS A 822 -39.62 -6.88 39.36
CA LYS A 822 -38.68 -8.01 39.30
C LYS A 822 -37.63 -7.87 40.41
N GLU A 823 -37.11 -9.01 40.89
CA GLU A 823 -35.90 -9.02 41.72
C GLU A 823 -34.74 -8.46 40.88
N LEU A 824 -34.03 -7.46 41.43
CA LEU A 824 -32.95 -6.73 40.75
C LEU A 824 -31.66 -6.95 41.55
N SER A 825 -30.52 -7.08 40.87
CA SER A 825 -29.23 -7.18 41.56
C SER A 825 -28.94 -5.89 42.36
N PRO A 826 -28.14 -5.96 43.44
CA PRO A 826 -27.74 -4.78 44.21
C PRO A 826 -27.12 -3.68 43.34
N VAL A 827 -26.32 -4.06 42.32
CA VAL A 827 -25.67 -3.13 41.40
C VAL A 827 -26.70 -2.52 40.45
N GLU A 828 -27.61 -3.31 39.89
CA GLU A 828 -28.69 -2.80 39.04
C GLU A 828 -29.57 -1.78 39.78
N ILE A 829 -29.84 -2.00 41.07
CA ILE A 829 -30.57 -1.04 41.91
C ILE A 829 -29.80 0.28 42.04
N ILE A 830 -28.50 0.23 42.35
CA ILE A 830 -27.66 1.43 42.47
C ILE A 830 -27.59 2.18 41.14
N LEU A 831 -27.34 1.46 40.05
CA LEU A 831 -27.23 2.00 38.71
C LEU A 831 -28.55 2.64 38.25
N SER A 832 -29.68 1.97 38.46
CA SER A 832 -31.01 2.53 38.19
C SER A 832 -31.29 3.76 39.07
N ASP A 833 -30.89 3.76 40.35
CA ASP A 833 -31.04 4.91 41.24
C ASP A 833 -30.18 6.12 40.80
N ILE A 834 -28.97 5.86 40.30
CA ILE A 834 -28.10 6.87 39.68
C ILE A 834 -28.83 7.49 38.48
N MET A 835 -29.43 6.66 37.61
CA MET A 835 -30.18 7.15 36.44
C MET A 835 -31.47 7.89 36.85
N LYS A 836 -32.21 7.41 37.86
CA LYS A 836 -33.39 8.10 38.40
C LYS A 836 -33.07 9.49 38.94
N SER A 837 -31.88 9.69 39.50
CA SER A 837 -31.45 10.98 40.05
C SER A 837 -31.47 12.12 39.01
N ARG A 838 -31.36 11.77 37.71
CA ARG A 838 -31.41 12.70 36.57
C ARG A 838 -32.76 13.41 36.44
N PHE A 839 -33.83 12.75 36.85
CA PHE A 839 -35.20 13.25 36.75
C PHE A 839 -35.68 13.94 38.04
N LEU A 840 -34.80 14.07 39.04
CA LEU A 840 -35.09 14.76 40.31
C LEU A 840 -34.63 16.22 40.28
N LYS A 841 -35.31 17.06 41.07
CA LYS A 841 -34.91 18.46 41.34
C LYS A 841 -33.50 18.52 41.98
N PRO A 842 -32.69 19.57 41.73
CA PRO A 842 -31.29 19.66 42.19
C PRO A 842 -31.07 19.38 43.70
N GLU A 843 -31.92 19.96 44.56
CA GLU A 843 -31.84 19.82 46.02
C GLU A 843 -32.00 18.36 46.47
N ILE A 844 -32.97 17.63 45.90
CA ILE A 844 -33.25 16.23 46.20
C ILE A 844 -32.16 15.33 45.58
N ARG A 845 -31.65 15.71 44.40
CA ARG A 845 -30.59 14.99 43.69
C ARG A 845 -29.34 14.89 44.54
N HIS A 846 -28.86 15.99 45.12
CA HIS A 846 -27.66 15.96 45.97
C HIS A 846 -27.81 15.03 47.19
N LYS A 847 -28.95 15.10 47.89
CA LYS A 847 -29.26 14.21 49.03
C LYS A 847 -29.37 12.74 48.63
N ARG A 848 -29.83 12.44 47.41
CA ARG A 848 -29.92 11.07 46.90
C ARG A 848 -28.56 10.54 46.43
N LEU A 849 -27.77 11.37 45.75
CA LEU A 849 -26.41 11.01 45.33
C LEU A 849 -25.47 10.79 46.53
N SER A 850 -25.62 11.53 47.63
CA SER A 850 -24.84 11.29 48.85
C SER A 850 -25.22 9.96 49.52
N LYS A 851 -26.51 9.60 49.55
CA LYS A 851 -26.97 8.28 50.01
C LYS A 851 -26.43 7.15 49.13
N ILE A 852 -26.45 7.31 47.81
CA ILE A 852 -25.89 6.34 46.86
C ILE A 852 -24.39 6.13 47.12
N LYS A 853 -23.63 7.23 47.31
CA LYS A 853 -22.20 7.16 47.61
C LYS A 853 -21.90 6.31 48.86
N ASN A 854 -22.74 6.39 49.89
CA ASN A 854 -22.58 5.56 51.08
C ASN A 854 -22.90 4.08 50.82
N LYS A 855 -23.92 3.78 50.00
CA LYS A 855 -24.27 2.40 49.62
C LYS A 855 -23.18 1.70 48.81
N ILE A 856 -22.45 2.43 47.95
CA ILE A 856 -21.37 1.87 47.11
C ILE A 856 -20.21 1.30 47.95
N LYS A 857 -20.01 1.74 49.19
CA LYS A 857 -18.91 1.22 50.02
C LYS A 857 -19.01 -0.29 50.26
N ASN A 858 -20.22 -0.80 50.42
CA ASN A 858 -20.50 -2.19 50.82
C ASN A 858 -21.17 -3.01 49.72
N ILE A 859 -21.11 -2.55 48.47
CA ILE A 859 -21.69 -3.31 47.36
C ILE A 859 -20.75 -4.42 46.90
N ASP A 860 -21.32 -5.59 46.66
CA ASP A 860 -20.67 -6.70 45.99
C ASP A 860 -20.97 -6.63 44.49
N VAL A 861 -19.96 -6.90 43.65
CA VAL A 861 -20.04 -6.71 42.20
C VAL A 861 -19.78 -8.03 41.47
N ASN A 862 -20.55 -8.31 40.42
CA ASN A 862 -20.31 -9.44 39.52
C ASN A 862 -19.82 -8.91 38.16
N PRO A 863 -18.52 -9.01 37.83
CA PRO A 863 -17.98 -8.46 36.57
C PRO A 863 -18.59 -9.00 35.29
N SER A 864 -19.11 -10.23 35.27
CA SER A 864 -19.71 -10.78 34.05
C SER A 864 -21.01 -10.07 33.64
N GLU A 865 -21.77 -9.56 34.60
CA GLU A 865 -23.06 -8.90 34.33
C GLU A 865 -23.03 -7.38 34.56
N ASP A 866 -22.31 -6.92 35.58
CA ASP A 866 -22.38 -5.54 36.03
C ASP A 866 -21.50 -4.60 35.21
N LEU A 867 -20.52 -5.15 34.51
CA LEU A 867 -19.54 -4.40 33.72
C LEU A 867 -20.17 -3.78 32.47
N ASP A 868 -21.02 -4.52 31.76
CA ASP A 868 -21.81 -3.99 30.64
C ASP A 868 -22.81 -2.93 31.11
N ARG A 869 -23.51 -3.19 32.22
CA ARG A 869 -24.47 -2.22 32.82
C ARG A 869 -23.78 -0.90 33.17
N LEU A 870 -22.60 -0.98 33.81
CA LEU A 870 -21.80 0.19 34.17
C LEU A 870 -21.26 0.92 32.93
N SER A 871 -20.80 0.17 31.93
CA SER A 871 -20.26 0.71 30.68
C SER A 871 -21.32 1.50 29.91
N ASN A 872 -22.52 0.94 29.73
CA ASN A 872 -23.65 1.64 29.08
C ASN A 872 -24.04 2.93 29.81
N ILE A 873 -24.01 2.95 31.15
CA ILE A 873 -24.29 4.17 31.93
C ILE A 873 -23.18 5.21 31.76
N TYR A 874 -21.92 4.77 31.77
CA TYR A 874 -20.77 5.64 31.56
C TYR A 874 -20.82 6.32 30.19
N ILE A 875 -21.09 5.55 29.13
CA ILE A 875 -21.22 6.05 27.75
C ILE A 875 -22.39 7.05 27.65
N LEU A 876 -23.56 6.68 28.16
CA LEU A 876 -24.75 7.54 28.12
C LEU A 876 -24.54 8.82 28.96
N TYR A 877 -23.77 8.73 30.05
CA TYR A 877 -23.36 9.90 30.82
C TYR A 877 -22.39 10.80 30.05
N ASP A 878 -21.38 10.26 29.39
CA ASP A 878 -20.41 11.06 28.61
C ASP A 878 -21.10 11.83 27.48
N ARG A 879 -21.99 11.17 26.73
CA ARG A 879 -22.64 11.75 25.54
C ARG A 879 -23.75 12.75 25.84
N PHE A 880 -24.59 12.49 26.84
CA PHE A 880 -25.82 13.28 27.06
C PHE A 880 -25.78 14.22 28.28
N PHE A 881 -24.63 14.40 28.94
CA PHE A 881 -24.53 15.19 30.18
C PHE A 881 -23.65 16.44 30.04
N SER A 882 -24.28 17.61 29.85
CA SER A 882 -23.62 18.90 29.56
C SER A 882 -23.70 19.98 30.65
N LYS A 883 -24.36 19.76 31.80
CA LYS A 883 -24.45 20.77 32.88
C LYS A 883 -23.32 20.64 33.93
N LYS A 884 -22.51 21.70 34.08
CA LYS A 884 -21.23 21.76 34.82
C LYS A 884 -21.30 21.35 36.31
N ASP A 885 -22.35 21.71 37.04
CA ASP A 885 -22.31 21.66 38.53
C ASP A 885 -22.39 20.26 39.15
N SER A 886 -22.93 19.27 38.42
CA SER A 886 -23.05 17.88 38.90
C SER A 886 -22.04 16.90 38.27
N LYS A 887 -21.20 17.36 37.35
CA LYS A 887 -20.30 16.49 36.56
C LYS A 887 -19.20 15.84 37.42
N SER A 888 -18.66 16.60 38.38
CA SER A 888 -17.59 16.13 39.28
C SER A 888 -18.10 15.06 40.26
N MET A 889 -19.27 15.26 40.87
CA MET A 889 -19.83 14.30 41.84
C MET A 889 -20.24 12.98 41.18
N MET A 890 -20.87 13.04 40.00
CA MET A 890 -21.24 11.84 39.24
C MET A 890 -20.03 11.08 38.72
N SER A 891 -19.02 11.78 38.18
CA SER A 891 -17.75 11.15 37.79
C SER A 891 -17.08 10.44 38.97
N LYS A 892 -17.06 11.05 40.17
CA LYS A 892 -16.57 10.41 41.39
C LYS A 892 -17.36 9.15 41.77
N ILE A 893 -18.68 9.19 41.66
CA ILE A 893 -19.54 8.03 41.96
C ILE A 893 -19.28 6.88 40.98
N ILE A 894 -19.29 7.17 39.67
CA ILE A 894 -19.03 6.19 38.62
C ILE A 894 -17.62 5.59 38.78
N ASN A 895 -16.60 6.42 38.99
CA ASN A 895 -15.24 5.94 39.25
C ASN A 895 -15.17 5.09 40.53
N SER A 896 -15.94 5.41 41.58
CA SER A 896 -15.98 4.58 42.80
C SER A 896 -16.58 3.19 42.57
N ILE A 897 -17.43 3.04 41.55
CA ILE A 897 -17.98 1.73 41.15
C ILE A 897 -16.96 0.99 40.27
N PHE A 898 -16.32 1.66 39.30
CA PHE A 898 -15.19 1.08 38.55
C PHE A 898 -14.07 0.60 39.49
N ASP A 899 -13.80 1.33 40.57
CA ASP A 899 -12.81 0.96 41.59
C ASP A 899 -13.10 -0.40 42.25
N LYS A 900 -14.35 -0.87 42.25
CA LYS A 900 -14.71 -2.19 42.81
C LYS A 900 -14.26 -3.35 41.93
N PHE A 901 -14.07 -3.12 40.63
CA PHE A 901 -13.58 -4.11 39.68
C PHE A 901 -12.04 -4.19 39.61
N ILE A 902 -11.32 -3.37 40.41
CA ILE A 902 -9.85 -3.34 40.44
C ILE A 902 -9.23 -4.70 40.80
N PHE A 903 -9.93 -5.58 41.54
CA PHE A 903 -9.38 -6.89 41.91
C PHE A 903 -9.68 -7.99 40.89
N GLU A 904 -10.56 -7.74 39.92
CA GLU A 904 -10.96 -8.69 38.86
C GLU A 904 -10.47 -8.24 37.48
N LYS A 905 -9.20 -7.84 37.43
CA LYS A 905 -8.61 -7.12 36.30
C LYS A 905 -8.60 -7.89 34.99
N ASN A 906 -8.19 -9.17 35.02
CA ASN A 906 -8.07 -9.99 33.82
C ASN A 906 -9.45 -10.25 33.19
N ILE A 907 -10.47 -10.50 34.02
CA ILE A 907 -11.85 -10.72 33.58
C ILE A 907 -12.41 -9.43 32.98
N SER A 908 -12.22 -8.30 33.67
CA SER A 908 -12.68 -6.98 33.22
C SER A 908 -12.05 -6.58 31.87
N PHE A 909 -10.76 -6.87 31.68
CA PHE A 909 -10.06 -6.58 30.43
C PHE A 909 -10.62 -7.33 29.24
N ARG A 910 -10.76 -8.65 29.40
CA ARG A 910 -11.28 -9.54 28.36
C ARG A 910 -12.70 -9.15 28.00
N TYR A 911 -13.52 -8.85 29.01
CA TYR A 911 -14.88 -8.40 28.79
C TYR A 911 -14.96 -7.12 27.96
N VAL A 912 -14.11 -6.13 28.22
CA VAL A 912 -14.09 -4.89 27.42
C VAL A 912 -13.65 -5.17 25.98
N LEU A 913 -12.68 -6.05 25.76
CA LEU A 913 -12.26 -6.43 24.40
C LEU A 913 -13.35 -7.21 23.65
N ASP A 914 -14.01 -8.12 24.35
CA ASP A 914 -15.08 -8.98 23.84
C ASP A 914 -16.42 -8.23 23.69
N SER A 915 -16.54 -7.01 24.24
CA SER A 915 -17.77 -6.23 24.20
C SER A 915 -18.12 -5.70 22.80
N ASN A 916 -19.39 -5.36 22.62
CA ASN A 916 -19.93 -4.78 21.39
C ASN A 916 -19.86 -3.23 21.44
N PHE A 917 -18.73 -2.68 21.87
CA PHE A 917 -18.50 -1.23 21.90
C PHE A 917 -17.53 -0.80 20.78
N THR A 918 -17.63 0.46 20.32
CA THR A 918 -16.69 1.03 19.35
C THR A 918 -15.26 1.00 19.86
N ILE A 919 -14.27 1.03 18.95
CA ILE A 919 -12.85 1.18 19.30
C ILE A 919 -12.63 2.36 20.24
N PHE A 920 -13.32 3.49 20.01
CA PHE A 920 -13.25 4.67 20.87
C PHE A 920 -13.69 4.38 22.30
N TYR A 921 -14.86 3.76 22.50
CA TYR A 921 -15.37 3.45 23.84
C TYR A 921 -14.63 2.29 24.50
N LYS A 922 -14.22 1.27 23.73
CA LYS A 922 -13.31 0.22 24.22
C LYS A 922 -12.04 0.84 24.77
N LYS A 923 -11.40 1.75 24.04
CA LYS A 923 -10.20 2.46 24.52
C LYS A 923 -10.46 3.23 25.82
N GLN A 924 -11.55 3.99 25.89
CA GLN A 924 -11.92 4.70 27.12
C GLN A 924 -12.19 3.75 28.30
N LEU A 925 -12.91 2.65 28.07
CA LEU A 925 -13.24 1.67 29.08
C LEU A 925 -11.99 0.91 29.53
N LEU A 926 -11.08 0.53 28.62
CA LEU A 926 -9.78 -0.02 28.96
C LEU A 926 -8.97 0.93 29.85
N TYR A 927 -8.99 2.24 29.58
CA TYR A 927 -8.37 3.24 30.47
C TYR A 927 -9.11 3.42 31.81
N LYS A 928 -10.39 3.03 31.90
CA LYS A 928 -11.19 3.06 33.14
C LYS A 928 -10.99 1.81 33.98
N PHE A 929 -10.91 0.64 33.35
CA PHE A 929 -10.83 -0.67 33.99
C PHE A 929 -9.47 -1.03 34.53
N TYR A 930 -8.64 -0.03 34.81
CA TYR A 930 -7.24 -0.18 35.12
C TYR A 930 -6.43 -0.40 33.83
N CYS A 931 -5.25 0.20 33.72
CA CYS A 931 -4.26 -0.17 32.72
C CYS A 931 -3.76 -1.58 33.05
N ILE A 932 -4.63 -2.56 32.80
CA ILE A 932 -4.51 -3.98 33.11
C ILE A 932 -3.15 -4.54 32.69
N ASN A 933 -2.53 -3.95 31.69
CA ASN A 933 -1.34 -4.52 31.05
C ASN A 933 -0.01 -4.04 31.63
N LEU A 934 -0.02 -3.30 32.75
CA LEU A 934 1.18 -2.65 33.27
C LEU A 934 1.49 -2.97 34.72
N THR A 935 0.71 -3.82 35.40
CA THR A 935 1.12 -4.38 36.70
C THR A 935 0.92 -5.89 36.80
N PHE A 936 0.26 -6.52 35.82
CA PHE A 936 0.11 -7.97 35.75
C PHE A 936 0.02 -8.44 34.29
N LYS A 937 0.32 -9.71 34.04
CA LYS A 937 0.31 -10.30 32.70
C LYS A 937 -1.12 -10.72 32.27
N PRO A 938 -1.77 -10.04 31.29
CA PRO A 938 -3.11 -10.44 30.83
C PRO A 938 -3.06 -11.76 30.05
N LYS A 939 -4.07 -12.62 30.23
CA LYS A 939 -4.22 -13.87 29.46
C LYS A 939 -5.17 -13.64 28.29
N LEU A 940 -4.62 -13.31 27.12
CA LEU A 940 -5.38 -13.00 25.91
C LEU A 940 -5.25 -14.12 24.88
N ASN A 941 -6.33 -14.39 24.15
CA ASN A 941 -6.27 -15.22 22.95
C ASN A 941 -5.94 -14.37 21.71
N ASP A 942 -5.67 -15.01 20.57
CA ASP A 942 -5.27 -14.32 19.33
C ASP A 942 -6.30 -13.31 18.83
N VAL A 943 -7.60 -13.60 19.02
CA VAL A 943 -8.69 -12.69 18.65
C VAL A 943 -8.65 -11.42 19.50
N GLN A 944 -8.47 -11.58 20.81
CA GLN A 944 -8.35 -10.48 21.77
C GLN A 944 -7.08 -9.66 21.55
N LEU A 945 -5.95 -10.30 21.20
CA LEU A 945 -4.71 -9.61 20.84
C LEU A 945 -4.87 -8.76 19.56
N LYS A 946 -5.49 -9.32 18.52
CA LYS A 946 -5.82 -8.58 17.29
C LYS A 946 -6.78 -7.42 17.56
N MET A 947 -7.77 -7.62 18.43
CA MET A 947 -8.69 -6.55 18.83
C MET A 947 -7.96 -5.45 19.61
N LEU A 948 -7.06 -5.82 20.52
CA LEU A 948 -6.26 -4.87 21.29
C LEU A 948 -5.36 -4.01 20.38
N ALA A 949 -4.74 -4.61 19.36
CA ALA A 949 -3.96 -3.86 18.37
C ALA A 949 -4.79 -2.78 17.66
N LYS A 950 -6.06 -3.07 17.35
CA LYS A 950 -6.99 -2.10 16.77
C LYS A 950 -7.43 -1.03 17.78
N VAL A 951 -7.59 -1.39 19.06
CA VAL A 951 -8.12 -0.48 20.09
C VAL A 951 -7.05 0.47 20.63
N ASP A 952 -5.88 -0.06 20.96
CA ASP A 952 -4.76 0.72 21.48
C ASP A 952 -3.43 0.08 21.11
N GLU A 953 -2.90 0.47 19.96
CA GLU A 953 -1.63 0.01 19.41
C GLU A 953 -0.46 0.16 20.41
N ASP A 954 -0.41 1.28 21.13
CA ASP A 954 0.65 1.54 22.11
C ASP A 954 0.65 0.51 23.26
N LEU A 955 -0.56 0.09 23.65
CA LEU A 955 -0.79 -0.89 24.70
C LEU A 955 -0.49 -2.32 24.22
N PHE A 956 -0.87 -2.64 22.98
CA PHE A 956 -0.56 -3.90 22.31
C PHE A 956 0.95 -4.10 22.15
N GLY A 957 1.64 -3.10 21.60
CA GLY A 957 3.10 -3.13 21.39
C GLY A 957 3.86 -3.33 22.69
N PHE A 958 3.47 -2.62 23.76
CA PHE A 958 4.08 -2.78 25.07
C PHE A 958 3.86 -4.19 25.68
N ILE A 959 2.68 -4.80 25.51
CA ILE A 959 2.44 -6.18 25.98
C ILE A 959 3.30 -7.19 25.22
N ASN A 960 3.33 -7.08 23.89
CA ASN A 960 4.07 -7.99 23.03
C ASN A 960 5.58 -7.92 23.27
N LEU A 961 6.10 -6.75 23.64
CA LEU A 961 7.51 -6.58 24.02
C LEU A 961 7.93 -7.54 25.15
N PHE A 962 6.99 -8.04 25.95
CA PHE A 962 7.31 -8.88 27.11
C PHE A 962 6.58 -10.24 27.18
N GLN A 963 5.50 -10.46 26.42
CA GLN A 963 4.74 -11.71 26.44
C GLN A 963 5.27 -12.81 25.50
N THR A 964 5.85 -12.46 24.35
CA THR A 964 6.34 -13.45 23.39
C THR A 964 7.82 -13.73 23.60
N GLU A 965 8.20 -15.01 23.73
CA GLU A 965 9.61 -15.43 23.82
C GLU A 965 10.43 -15.05 22.56
N PHE A 966 9.77 -14.63 21.46
CA PHE A 966 10.38 -14.21 20.19
C PHE A 966 10.03 -12.75 19.82
N ASN A 967 10.82 -11.85 20.40
CA ASN A 967 10.82 -10.39 20.52
C ASN A 967 10.67 -9.43 19.29
N ILE A 968 10.37 -9.86 18.06
CA ILE A 968 10.49 -8.93 16.91
C ILE A 968 9.30 -7.93 16.83
N VAL A 969 8.07 -8.38 17.07
CA VAL A 969 6.85 -7.58 16.86
C VAL A 969 6.69 -6.43 17.88
N GLY A 970 6.99 -6.67 19.17
CA GLY A 970 6.86 -5.64 20.22
C GLY A 970 7.94 -4.56 20.17
N LEU A 971 9.14 -4.92 19.69
CA LEU A 971 10.26 -4.02 19.48
C LEU A 971 10.06 -3.10 18.27
N ASN A 972 9.55 -3.68 17.18
CA ASN A 972 9.23 -2.98 15.95
C ASN A 972 8.27 -1.81 16.24
N TRP A 973 7.22 -2.01 17.05
CA TRP A 973 6.31 -0.93 17.44
C TRP A 973 7.01 0.29 18.06
N ALA A 974 8.06 0.06 18.85
CA ALA A 974 8.85 1.12 19.45
C ALA A 974 9.91 1.72 18.51
N GLY A 975 9.96 1.29 17.24
CA GLY A 975 10.96 1.71 16.25
C GLY A 975 12.37 1.23 16.58
N ILE A 976 12.49 0.14 17.33
CA ILE A 976 13.75 -0.44 17.77
C ILE A 976 13.95 -1.74 16.99
N SER A 977 14.94 -1.77 16.09
CA SER A 977 15.22 -2.96 15.27
C SER A 977 15.97 -4.07 16.03
N ASP A 978 16.71 -3.70 17.07
CA ASP A 978 17.50 -4.59 17.91
C ASP A 978 17.76 -3.91 19.28
N PHE A 979 17.68 -4.68 20.38
CA PHE A 979 18.02 -4.20 21.71
C PHE A 979 19.46 -3.72 21.82
N SER A 980 20.38 -4.25 21.01
CA SER A 980 21.79 -3.81 20.97
C SER A 980 21.93 -2.30 20.71
N VAL A 981 20.96 -1.67 20.03
CA VAL A 981 20.93 -0.22 19.78
C VAL A 981 20.79 0.58 21.08
N LEU A 982 20.08 0.01 22.07
CA LEU A 982 19.85 0.62 23.38
C LEU A 982 20.95 0.28 24.39
N ILE A 983 21.81 -0.69 24.11
CA ILE A 983 22.91 -1.04 25.00
C ILE A 983 24.08 -0.07 24.76
N LYS A 984 24.52 0.63 25.81
CA LYS A 984 25.61 1.63 25.76
C LYS A 984 26.55 1.49 26.96
N GLU A 985 27.77 1.99 26.83
CA GLU A 985 28.74 2.00 27.94
C GLU A 985 28.16 2.70 29.18
N ASP A 986 28.34 2.06 30.33
CA ASP A 986 27.89 2.54 31.63
C ASP A 986 28.54 3.89 31.99
N LEU A 987 27.69 4.83 32.37
CA LEU A 987 28.04 6.19 32.79
C LEU A 987 28.78 6.23 34.14
N PHE A 988 28.78 5.15 34.90
CA PHE A 988 29.37 5.10 36.24
C PHE A 988 30.78 4.49 36.27
N ASN A 989 31.50 4.52 35.14
CA ASN A 989 32.90 4.10 34.99
C ASN A 989 33.16 2.60 35.27
N SER A 990 32.13 1.76 35.24
CA SER A 990 32.35 0.32 35.03
C SER A 990 32.31 0.11 33.52
N SER A 991 33.31 -0.53 32.91
CA SER A 991 33.35 -0.77 31.45
C SER A 991 32.33 -1.86 31.04
N LYS A 992 31.08 -1.71 31.45
CA LYS A 992 29.96 -2.61 31.21
C LYS A 992 28.91 -1.91 30.38
N GLU A 993 28.27 -2.67 29.53
CA GLU A 993 27.18 -2.26 28.66
C GLU A 993 25.84 -2.30 29.42
N THR A 994 25.05 -1.21 29.40
CA THR A 994 23.76 -1.07 30.10
C THR A 994 22.70 -0.33 29.26
N PHE A 995 21.43 -0.58 29.55
CA PHE A 995 20.27 0.18 29.05
C PHE A 995 20.12 1.54 29.76
N LEU A 996 20.70 1.71 30.95
CA LEU A 996 20.62 2.95 31.73
C LEU A 996 21.67 3.96 31.24
N SER A 997 21.36 4.69 30.17
CA SER A 997 22.24 5.75 29.64
C SER A 997 21.54 7.10 29.49
N ASP A 998 22.34 8.18 29.46
CA ASP A 998 21.86 9.55 29.21
C ASP A 998 21.31 9.70 27.77
N GLU A 999 21.79 8.92 26.79
CA GLU A 999 21.21 8.87 25.44
C GLU A 999 19.79 8.27 25.45
N ASN A 1000 19.57 7.21 26.25
CA ASN A 1000 18.28 6.52 26.31
C ASN A 1000 17.26 7.31 27.12
N PHE A 1001 17.61 7.72 28.34
CA PHE A 1001 16.77 8.55 29.20
C PHE A 1001 16.70 10.01 28.73
N GLY A 1002 17.46 10.40 27.71
CA GLY A 1002 17.54 11.76 27.19
C GLY A 1002 18.29 12.71 28.11
N LYS A 1003 19.05 13.64 27.52
CA LYS A 1003 19.94 14.53 28.28
C LYS A 1003 19.14 15.77 28.72
N PRO A 1004 18.90 15.98 30.04
CA PRO A 1004 18.01 17.05 30.51
C PRO A 1004 18.44 18.45 30.05
N TYR A 1005 19.75 18.67 29.87
CA TYR A 1005 20.28 19.95 29.40
C TYR A 1005 19.79 20.34 27.99
N TYR A 1006 19.46 19.37 27.12
CA TYR A 1006 18.93 19.65 25.78
C TYR A 1006 17.58 20.34 25.85
N ILE A 1007 16.74 20.00 26.83
CA ILE A 1007 15.43 20.62 27.02
C ILE A 1007 15.61 22.10 27.36
N THR A 1008 16.46 22.41 28.34
CA THR A 1008 16.76 23.80 28.73
C THR A 1008 17.38 24.58 27.58
N LYS A 1009 18.33 23.99 26.84
CA LYS A 1009 18.97 24.62 25.68
C LYS A 1009 18.00 24.86 24.52
N TYR A 1010 17.09 23.93 24.27
CA TYR A 1010 16.08 24.08 23.23
C TYR A 1010 15.16 25.28 23.51
N PHE A 1011 14.63 25.41 24.73
CA PHE A 1011 13.77 26.56 25.05
C PHE A 1011 14.53 27.89 25.03
N GLN A 1012 15.82 27.90 25.39
CA GLN A 1012 16.69 29.07 25.20
C GLN A 1012 16.88 29.40 23.71
N PHE A 1013 17.14 28.40 22.87
CA PHE A 1013 17.28 28.55 21.42
C PHE A 1013 16.00 29.09 20.78
N VAL A 1014 14.84 28.55 21.13
CA VAL A 1014 13.54 29.02 20.63
C VAL A 1014 13.31 30.48 21.05
N TYR A 1015 13.56 30.80 22.32
CA TYR A 1015 13.41 32.18 22.82
C TYR A 1015 14.29 33.17 22.05
N GLN A 1016 15.58 32.83 21.82
CA GLN A 1016 16.50 33.66 21.03
C GLN A 1016 16.07 33.76 19.56
N SER A 1017 15.60 32.65 18.98
CA SER A 1017 15.19 32.59 17.58
C SER A 1017 13.91 33.39 17.33
N LEU A 1018 12.98 33.44 18.29
CA LEU A 1018 11.75 34.23 18.22
C LEU A 1018 11.96 35.75 18.33
N GLN A 1019 13.15 36.21 18.76
CA GLN A 1019 13.50 37.64 18.71
C GLN A 1019 13.66 38.16 17.27
N LEU A 1020 13.77 37.27 16.28
CA LEU A 1020 13.87 37.62 14.86
C LEU A 1020 12.48 37.60 14.21
N PRO A 1021 11.98 38.73 13.64
CA PRO A 1021 10.63 38.82 13.06
C PRO A 1021 10.33 37.75 11.99
N ARG A 1022 11.35 37.37 11.21
CA ARG A 1022 11.26 36.31 10.18
C ARG A 1022 10.92 34.91 10.72
N ASN A 1023 11.11 34.67 12.01
CA ASN A 1023 10.92 33.37 12.65
C ASN A 1023 9.55 33.22 13.32
N LEU A 1024 8.72 34.27 13.35
CA LEU A 1024 7.39 34.24 13.99
C LEU A 1024 6.40 33.26 13.33
N GLY A 1025 6.61 32.94 12.04
CA GLY A 1025 5.80 31.98 11.30
C GLY A 1025 6.34 30.53 11.30
N LYS A 1026 7.44 30.24 12.00
CA LYS A 1026 8.03 28.89 12.02
C LYS A 1026 7.23 27.94 12.91
N SER A 1027 6.99 26.72 12.43
CA SER A 1027 6.39 25.65 13.21
C SER A 1027 7.36 25.08 14.25
N THR A 1028 6.82 24.46 15.30
CA THR A 1028 7.59 23.74 16.33
C THR A 1028 8.52 22.68 15.72
N ALA A 1029 8.06 21.98 14.67
CA ALA A 1029 8.88 21.00 13.95
C ALA A 1029 10.13 21.64 13.30
N ASN A 1030 10.00 22.85 12.75
CA ASN A 1030 11.13 23.57 12.16
C ASN A 1030 12.16 23.96 13.24
N PHE A 1031 11.71 24.44 14.40
CA PHE A 1031 12.62 24.75 15.51
C PHE A 1031 13.34 23.53 16.06
N ILE A 1032 12.66 22.38 16.18
CA ILE A 1032 13.28 21.12 16.62
C ILE A 1032 14.34 20.69 15.62
N LYS A 1033 14.03 20.73 14.31
CA LYS A 1033 14.98 20.35 13.26
C LYS A 1033 16.22 21.23 13.27
N GLU A 1034 16.05 22.55 13.29
CA GLU A 1034 17.18 23.50 13.36
C GLU A 1034 18.02 23.28 14.62
N PHE A 1035 17.38 23.06 15.77
CA PHE A 1035 18.10 22.77 17.01
C PHE A 1035 18.87 21.44 16.94
N GLN A 1036 18.26 20.39 16.39
CA GLN A 1036 18.91 19.08 16.24
C GLN A 1036 20.08 19.13 15.26
N ASP A 1037 19.95 19.87 14.16
CA ASP A 1037 21.02 20.09 13.17
C ASP A 1037 22.17 20.90 13.78
N GLN A 1038 21.86 21.95 14.56
CA GLN A 1038 22.87 22.82 15.16
C GLN A 1038 23.60 22.19 16.35
N TYR A 1039 22.89 21.47 17.23
CA TYR A 1039 23.42 20.96 18.49
C TYR A 1039 23.77 19.47 18.46
N SER A 1040 23.56 18.77 17.33
CA SER A 1040 23.87 17.34 17.15
C SER A 1040 23.36 16.49 18.32
N VAL A 1041 22.04 16.52 18.56
CA VAL A 1041 21.41 15.88 19.72
C VAL A 1041 21.70 14.38 19.76
N GLN A 1042 22.46 13.95 20.77
CA GLN A 1042 22.85 12.55 21.00
C GLN A 1042 21.83 11.87 21.92
N GLU A 1043 20.66 11.56 21.39
CA GLU A 1043 19.64 10.78 22.10
C GLU A 1043 19.18 9.61 21.23
N THR A 1044 18.93 8.47 21.85
CA THR A 1044 18.41 7.30 21.15
C THR A 1044 16.97 7.57 20.70
N LYS A 1045 16.66 7.22 19.45
CA LYS A 1045 15.31 7.39 18.90
C LYS A 1045 14.44 6.20 19.32
N ILE A 1046 13.32 6.50 19.98
CA ILE A 1046 12.27 5.54 20.34
C ILE A 1046 10.97 6.13 19.79
N PHE A 1047 10.18 5.34 19.08
CA PHE A 1047 9.09 5.78 18.21
C PHE A 1047 9.56 6.72 17.08
N GLY A 1048 10.80 6.52 16.60
CA GLY A 1048 11.43 7.39 15.59
C GLY A 1048 11.81 8.79 16.10
N LYS A 1049 11.58 9.10 17.39
CA LYS A 1049 11.75 10.44 17.97
C LYS A 1049 12.74 10.43 19.13
N THR A 1050 13.46 11.53 19.31
CA THR A 1050 14.28 11.74 20.51
C THR A 1050 13.40 12.09 21.71
N ARG A 1051 13.93 12.02 22.95
CA ARG A 1051 13.15 12.41 24.13
C ARG A 1051 12.82 13.89 24.08
N LEU A 1052 13.78 14.73 23.70
CA LEU A 1052 13.58 16.17 23.53
C LEU A 1052 12.34 16.44 22.65
N GLN A 1053 12.26 15.79 21.49
CA GLN A 1053 11.16 15.97 20.55
C GLN A 1053 9.81 15.59 21.18
N LEU A 1054 9.74 14.44 21.86
CA LEU A 1054 8.52 14.01 22.55
C LEU A 1054 8.07 14.99 23.63
N VAL A 1055 9.01 15.54 24.41
CA VAL A 1055 8.69 16.52 25.48
C VAL A 1055 8.17 17.83 24.89
N VAL A 1056 8.77 18.31 23.81
CA VAL A 1056 8.37 19.56 23.15
C VAL A 1056 6.98 19.42 22.54
N GLU A 1057 6.75 18.37 21.76
CA GLU A 1057 5.44 18.07 21.18
C GLU A 1057 4.38 17.93 22.28
N TRP A 1058 4.69 17.21 23.36
CA TRP A 1058 3.77 17.04 24.48
C TRP A 1058 3.40 18.38 25.16
N ARG A 1059 4.37 19.27 25.37
CA ARG A 1059 4.14 20.58 25.99
C ARG A 1059 3.26 21.48 25.14
N GLU A 1060 3.45 21.47 23.81
CA GLU A 1060 2.64 22.25 22.86
C GLU A 1060 1.15 21.87 22.95
N HIS A 1061 0.85 20.58 23.01
CA HIS A 1061 -0.53 20.07 23.10
C HIS A 1061 -1.18 20.29 24.47
N ASN A 1062 -0.40 20.51 25.54
CA ASN A 1062 -0.90 20.56 26.93
C ASN A 1062 -0.65 21.91 27.63
N THR A 1063 -0.32 22.98 26.89
CA THR A 1063 0.08 24.30 27.42
C THR A 1063 -0.82 24.85 28.55
N LYS A 1064 -2.14 24.61 28.51
CA LYS A 1064 -3.11 25.10 29.50
C LYS A 1064 -3.13 24.31 30.82
N ASP A 1065 -2.73 23.04 30.80
CA ASP A 1065 -2.89 22.10 31.93
C ASP A 1065 -1.56 21.71 32.59
N LEU A 1066 -0.41 22.24 32.12
CA LEU A 1066 0.94 21.84 32.55
C LEU A 1066 1.13 21.84 34.08
N LYS A 1067 0.74 22.93 34.76
CA LYS A 1067 0.88 23.04 36.23
C LYS A 1067 0.02 22.01 36.97
N GLN A 1068 -1.20 21.76 36.47
CA GLN A 1068 -2.11 20.78 37.06
C GLN A 1068 -1.58 19.36 36.89
N VAL A 1069 -1.06 19.02 35.70
CA VAL A 1069 -0.43 17.72 35.45
C VAL A 1069 0.75 17.52 36.39
N GLN A 1070 1.66 18.49 36.48
CA GLN A 1070 2.82 18.42 37.35
C GLN A 1070 2.45 18.22 38.83
N GLN A 1071 1.45 18.96 39.33
CA GLN A 1071 0.99 18.84 40.72
C GLN A 1071 0.36 17.48 41.03
N ILE A 1072 -0.33 16.87 40.07
CA ILE A 1072 -0.90 15.52 40.25
C ILE A 1072 0.21 14.47 40.24
N LEU A 1073 1.15 14.56 39.29
CA LEU A 1073 2.28 13.63 39.16
C LEU A 1073 3.23 13.67 40.38
N SER A 1074 3.41 14.84 41.02
CA SER A 1074 4.26 14.96 42.21
C SER A 1074 3.78 14.13 43.41
N ASN A 1075 2.53 13.64 43.40
CA ASN A 1075 2.05 12.70 44.41
C ASN A 1075 2.83 11.37 44.43
N VAL A 1076 3.60 11.05 43.37
CA VAL A 1076 4.51 9.90 43.38
C VAL A 1076 5.48 9.93 44.56
N LEU A 1077 5.87 11.14 45.00
CA LEU A 1077 6.79 11.33 46.12
C LEU A 1077 6.22 10.90 47.48
N LYS A 1078 4.88 10.76 47.58
CA LYS A 1078 4.20 10.29 48.79
C LYS A 1078 4.13 8.76 48.86
N ILE A 1079 4.47 8.07 47.77
CA ILE A 1079 4.46 6.61 47.70
C ILE A 1079 5.73 6.09 48.39
N THR A 1080 5.55 5.24 49.41
CA THR A 1080 6.65 4.65 50.17
C THR A 1080 7.27 3.49 49.41
N CYS A 1081 8.56 3.56 49.15
CA CYS A 1081 9.36 2.48 48.58
C CYS A 1081 10.43 2.10 49.60
N GLU A 1082 10.54 0.81 49.92
CA GLU A 1082 11.41 0.28 50.98
C GLU A 1082 12.88 0.68 50.78
N SER A 1083 13.58 0.99 51.87
CA SER A 1083 14.99 1.39 51.82
C SER A 1083 15.89 0.31 51.21
N LYS A 1084 15.58 -0.96 51.46
CA LYS A 1084 16.28 -2.11 50.87
C LYS A 1084 16.14 -2.12 49.35
N LEU A 1085 14.94 -1.91 48.83
CA LEU A 1085 14.66 -1.87 47.39
C LEU A 1085 15.32 -0.66 46.71
N LYS A 1086 15.31 0.52 47.37
CA LYS A 1086 16.03 1.70 46.89
C LYS A 1086 17.54 1.50 46.81
N ASN A 1087 18.11 0.78 47.77
CA ASN A 1087 19.53 0.46 47.77
C ASN A 1087 19.88 -0.55 46.69
N GLN A 1088 19.00 -1.54 46.46
CA GLN A 1088 19.18 -2.54 45.41
C GLN A 1088 19.18 -1.92 44.01
N PHE A 1089 18.27 -0.99 43.72
CA PHE A 1089 18.12 -0.35 42.41
C PHE A 1089 18.68 1.09 42.37
N LYS A 1090 19.73 1.35 43.15
CA LYS A 1090 20.29 2.69 43.36
C LYS A 1090 20.67 3.39 42.05
N GLU A 1091 21.19 2.64 41.08
CA GLU A 1091 21.60 3.14 39.76
C GLU A 1091 20.43 3.73 38.95
N VAL A 1092 19.26 3.05 38.93
CA VAL A 1092 18.06 3.56 38.24
C VAL A 1092 17.54 4.83 38.91
N PHE A 1093 17.52 4.87 40.25
CA PHE A 1093 17.13 6.07 41.00
C PHE A 1093 18.08 7.24 40.73
N GLN A 1094 19.39 6.98 40.68
CA GLN A 1094 20.39 8.00 40.34
C GLN A 1094 20.19 8.53 38.93
N MET A 1095 19.97 7.65 37.94
CA MET A 1095 19.72 8.05 36.55
C MET A 1095 18.48 8.95 36.44
N ILE A 1096 17.35 8.52 37.01
CA ILE A 1096 16.10 9.31 37.01
C ILE A 1096 16.31 10.66 37.72
N SER A 1097 17.07 10.69 38.82
CA SER A 1097 17.29 11.91 39.60
C SER A 1097 18.00 13.05 38.84
N LYS A 1098 18.78 12.74 37.80
CA LYS A 1098 19.42 13.75 36.93
C LYS A 1098 18.41 14.70 36.29
N ARG A 1099 17.18 14.23 36.04
CA ARG A 1099 16.09 15.04 35.44
C ARG A 1099 15.47 16.04 36.41
N LYS A 1100 15.65 15.87 37.73
CA LYS A 1100 14.90 16.63 38.76
C LYS A 1100 14.99 18.15 38.59
N LYS A 1101 16.13 18.67 38.10
CA LYS A 1101 16.38 20.11 37.94
C LYS A 1101 15.82 20.67 36.63
N ASP A 1102 16.09 20.02 35.50
CA ASP A 1102 15.83 20.54 34.15
C ASP A 1102 14.58 19.94 33.48
N ASP A 1103 14.08 18.80 33.97
CA ASP A 1103 12.88 18.09 33.48
C ASP A 1103 12.12 17.45 34.66
N GLU A 1104 11.56 18.29 35.53
CA GLU A 1104 10.85 17.84 36.74
C GLU A 1104 9.65 16.93 36.45
N ILE A 1105 8.91 17.19 35.36
CA ILE A 1105 7.81 16.32 34.92
C ILE A 1105 8.38 14.95 34.50
N GLY A 1106 9.49 14.94 33.74
CA GLY A 1106 10.18 13.71 33.37
C GLY A 1106 10.78 12.93 34.53
N TYR A 1107 11.13 13.62 35.63
CA TYR A 1107 11.51 12.98 36.89
C TYR A 1107 10.33 12.21 37.51
N PHE A 1108 9.15 12.83 37.58
CA PHE A 1108 7.95 12.14 38.10
C PHE A 1108 7.50 11.00 37.20
N ILE A 1109 7.49 11.18 35.88
CA ILE A 1109 7.15 10.11 34.92
C ILE A 1109 8.10 8.92 35.08
N GLY A 1110 9.41 9.17 35.19
CA GLY A 1110 10.41 8.11 35.40
C GLY A 1110 10.18 7.33 36.70
N LEU A 1111 9.87 8.01 37.81
CA LEU A 1111 9.55 7.34 39.08
C LEU A 1111 8.28 6.49 38.99
N ILE A 1112 7.24 7.00 38.31
CA ILE A 1112 5.98 6.27 38.13
C ILE A 1112 6.19 5.03 37.26
N ALA A 1113 6.99 5.14 36.19
CA ALA A 1113 7.38 4.02 35.35
C ALA A 1113 8.19 2.97 36.13
N LEU A 1114 9.12 3.40 36.98
CA LEU A 1114 9.91 2.51 37.86
C LEU A 1114 9.04 1.79 38.89
N TYR A 1115 8.15 2.48 39.59
CA TYR A 1115 7.29 1.82 40.57
C TYR A 1115 6.28 0.89 39.90
N ALA A 1116 5.78 1.24 38.72
CA ALA A 1116 4.98 0.31 37.92
C ALA A 1116 5.79 -0.95 37.57
N SER A 1117 7.09 -0.81 37.26
CA SER A 1117 7.99 -1.93 37.01
C SER A 1117 8.19 -2.81 38.25
N PHE A 1118 8.38 -2.21 39.43
CA PHE A 1118 8.49 -2.98 40.68
C PHE A 1118 7.23 -3.78 40.98
N ILE A 1119 6.05 -3.21 40.73
CA ILE A 1119 4.79 -3.92 40.91
C ILE A 1119 4.70 -5.11 39.94
N ARG A 1120 5.03 -4.91 38.65
CA ARG A 1120 5.05 -5.99 37.64
C ARG A 1120 5.95 -7.16 38.05
N ASN A 1121 7.11 -6.86 38.61
CA ASN A 1121 8.10 -7.87 38.99
C ASN A 1121 7.92 -8.39 40.43
N GLY A 1122 6.77 -8.12 41.07
CA GLY A 1122 6.46 -8.61 42.42
C GLY A 1122 7.30 -8.00 43.55
N LEU A 1123 7.99 -6.88 43.30
CA LEU A 1123 8.89 -6.20 44.24
C LEU A 1123 8.17 -5.15 45.09
N MET A 1124 6.96 -4.75 44.71
CA MET A 1124 6.15 -3.76 45.41
C MET A 1124 4.68 -4.13 45.31
N GLU A 1125 3.93 -4.02 46.41
CA GLU A 1125 2.48 -4.19 46.38
C GLU A 1125 1.81 -3.01 45.69
N GLU A 1126 0.78 -3.32 44.92
CA GLU A 1126 0.00 -2.31 44.22
C GLU A 1126 -1.00 -1.64 45.18
N THR A 1127 -0.84 -0.34 45.40
CA THR A 1127 -1.81 0.47 46.15
C THR A 1127 -2.80 1.19 45.23
N LYS A 1128 -3.90 1.68 45.81
CA LYS A 1128 -4.89 2.46 45.06
C LYS A 1128 -4.30 3.79 44.56
N GLU A 1129 -3.43 4.41 45.35
CA GLU A 1129 -2.80 5.69 45.05
C GLU A 1129 -1.88 5.58 43.83
N ILE A 1130 -1.00 4.57 43.78
CA ILE A 1130 -0.10 4.37 42.64
C ILE A 1130 -0.87 3.99 41.37
N SER A 1131 -1.91 3.17 41.52
CA SER A 1131 -2.82 2.78 40.45
C SER A 1131 -3.47 3.97 39.75
N GLN A 1132 -4.00 4.92 40.53
CA GLN A 1132 -4.59 6.15 40.01
C GLN A 1132 -3.56 7.04 39.33
N LEU A 1133 -2.33 7.06 39.85
CA LEU A 1133 -1.26 7.89 39.32
C LEU A 1133 -0.72 7.37 37.99
N ILE A 1134 -0.51 6.05 37.86
CA ILE A 1134 -0.13 5.39 36.60
C ILE A 1134 -1.16 5.71 35.52
N ARG A 1135 -2.45 5.52 35.82
CA ARG A 1135 -3.55 5.83 34.90
C ARG A 1135 -3.50 7.28 34.42
N TYR A 1136 -3.40 8.24 35.34
CA TYR A 1136 -3.36 9.65 34.99
C TYR A 1136 -2.15 9.97 34.11
N THR A 1137 -1.01 9.34 34.39
CA THR A 1137 0.24 9.52 33.63
C THR A 1137 0.10 9.00 32.20
N ILE A 1138 -0.49 7.83 31.99
CA ILE A 1138 -0.68 7.27 30.64
C ILE A 1138 -1.65 8.12 29.84
N GLU A 1139 -2.79 8.48 30.43
CA GLU A 1139 -3.84 9.28 29.78
C GLU A 1139 -3.30 10.65 29.33
N LYS A 1140 -2.46 11.29 30.17
CA LYS A 1140 -1.97 12.65 29.92
C LYS A 1140 -0.61 12.71 29.24
N CYS A 1141 0.28 11.74 29.44
CA CYS A 1141 1.66 11.78 28.96
C CYS A 1141 1.97 10.78 27.84
N LYS A 1142 1.11 9.76 27.61
CA LYS A 1142 1.19 8.82 26.48
C LYS A 1142 2.61 8.29 26.21
N LYS A 1143 3.17 8.56 25.01
CA LYS A 1143 4.49 8.08 24.56
C LYS A 1143 5.66 8.47 25.48
N LEU A 1144 5.55 9.54 26.28
CA LEU A 1144 6.58 9.88 27.27
C LEU A 1144 6.68 8.81 28.38
N TYR A 1145 5.54 8.27 28.82
CA TYR A 1145 5.53 7.18 29.80
C TYR A 1145 6.09 5.90 29.19
N TYR A 1146 5.59 5.50 28.02
CA TYR A 1146 6.01 4.25 27.37
C TYR A 1146 7.50 4.23 27.06
N ARG A 1147 8.08 5.36 26.64
CA ARG A 1147 9.52 5.48 26.42
C ARG A 1147 10.34 5.10 27.67
N ASP A 1148 10.00 5.69 28.81
CA ASP A 1148 10.73 5.43 30.07
C ASP A 1148 10.44 4.01 30.57
N ALA A 1149 9.20 3.53 30.41
CA ALA A 1149 8.81 2.17 30.79
C ALA A 1149 9.58 1.11 30.00
N ILE A 1150 9.75 1.27 28.68
CA ILE A 1150 10.52 0.33 27.83
C ILE A 1150 11.95 0.19 28.35
N ILE A 1151 12.64 1.31 28.61
CA ILE A 1151 14.04 1.28 29.03
C ILE A 1151 14.17 0.60 30.41
N ILE A 1152 13.29 0.94 31.35
CA ILE A 1152 13.31 0.37 32.70
C ILE A 1152 13.01 -1.13 32.66
N GLU A 1153 12.02 -1.57 31.88
CA GLU A 1153 11.69 -2.99 31.77
C GLU A 1153 12.79 -3.82 31.12
N LEU A 1154 13.48 -3.29 30.10
CA LEU A 1154 14.61 -3.98 29.49
C LEU A 1154 15.77 -4.15 30.47
N TYR A 1155 16.07 -3.11 31.25
CA TYR A 1155 16.99 -3.20 32.35
C TYR A 1155 16.56 -4.27 33.37
N MET A 1156 15.30 -4.25 33.82
CA MET A 1156 14.80 -5.21 34.81
C MET A 1156 14.92 -6.66 34.32
N LYS A 1157 14.57 -6.92 33.06
CA LYS A 1157 14.56 -8.27 32.47
C LYS A 1157 15.95 -8.78 32.11
N LYS A 1158 16.80 -7.95 31.51
CA LYS A 1158 18.06 -8.39 30.90
C LYS A 1158 19.28 -8.16 31.79
N GLU A 1159 19.27 -7.14 32.63
CA GLU A 1159 20.40 -6.85 33.54
C GLU A 1159 20.11 -7.31 34.96
N ALA A 1160 18.92 -7.02 35.48
CA ALA A 1160 18.56 -7.38 36.85
C ALA A 1160 17.95 -8.80 36.99
N GLY A 1161 17.64 -9.47 35.87
CA GLY A 1161 17.19 -10.86 35.84
C GLY A 1161 15.77 -11.10 36.36
N TYR A 1162 14.91 -10.08 36.36
CA TYR A 1162 13.51 -10.19 36.79
C TYR A 1162 12.60 -10.56 35.63
N GLU A 1163 11.63 -11.43 35.89
CA GLU A 1163 10.55 -11.72 34.95
C GLU A 1163 9.22 -11.23 35.50
N TRP A 1164 8.35 -10.84 34.56
CA TRP A 1164 7.02 -10.34 34.88
C TRP A 1164 6.16 -11.45 35.51
N VAL A 1165 5.69 -11.20 36.74
CA VAL A 1165 4.88 -12.12 37.55
C VAL A 1165 3.43 -12.22 37.08
#